data_AF-A0A9D1G537-F1
#
_entry.id   AF-A0A9D1G537-F1
#
_cell.length_a   1.000
_cell.length_b   1.000
_cell.length_c   1.000
_cell.angle_alpha   90.00
_cell.angle_beta   90.00
_cell.angle_gamma   90.00
#
_symmetry.space_group_name_H-M   'P 1'
#
loop_
_entity.id
_entity.type
_entity.pdbx_description
1 polymer ?
#
loop_
_entity_poly.entity_id
_entity_poly.type
_entity_poly.pdbx_seq_one_letter_code
_entity_poly.pdbx_strand_id
1 'polypeptide(L)'
;MKKRLLCLILACMLLTTCALAYGAGTGEAVYVNRWTLANGFTYENAFCYSSSGSRNETFVVENTPGSSVYPIVLACDTIYGGMTITQMISYAESLGYNVVGAVNSDFGYWDTRIPCGMVVEDGIYKSSPEGNSALGFTDGKAYASYKPDVYITLENDTSGGAVTTTHLNKTRSDSGVYLYSEYFSTVSTRTSSSGWYVRLKVLSGELTLDGEMELEVTEIVEGKDSVPIGEGYLILTASDKAEQETALAKFSVGDRVTLSTECSDAKLAAQDWVSGSGNILVKDGEIFDEAKWDNTITSVNPRTAVGIRSDGTVVYLVNDGRSTASRGSTLRELAEDMLSMGCTTVVNMDGGGSSALALRMPGKDGFTIVNEPSDGSLRAVCTYILFVTDAAASGSARSLFIEQDGAYVLAGSSVELSYAATDNALRTVETPAVTASATRGSVSGNVYKAPASEGTDTIRLSSGTAYGSGTLHVITKADTLKVTDAATGTALTSAVLEKGETLSLKVAAQYLLRDVYMDSSAVTYSVSGSIGTVTADGVFTATGSPGAEGTLTVSAAGLTKEISIKLDTEFEDMVGHWAESYVKALYKDGIVTGVTDTQFGPDRTMKRCDFVLMLYRAAGSPAVSESSGFTDVPDGEYYATAVAWAYANGITEGKGEGTFGPQDTLTRQEGFTFLYRALKQLGVSYTDADSSLLDKFPDAASVADWAKVPTATLISLGVVDGSDSGLNPGASLTRAQMAKMLQTAREL
;
A
#
# COMPACT_ATOMS: atom_id res chain seq x y z
N MET A 1 28.61 -34.49 -31.07
CA MET A 1 28.96 -33.07 -30.80
C MET A 1 28.02 -32.05 -31.44
N LYS A 2 27.49 -32.24 -32.67
CA LYS A 2 26.65 -31.21 -33.33
C LYS A 2 25.24 -30.98 -32.74
N LYS A 3 24.61 -31.97 -32.08
CA LYS A 3 23.30 -31.80 -31.42
C LYS A 3 23.35 -31.08 -30.06
N ARG A 4 24.47 -31.18 -29.31
CA ARG A 4 24.64 -30.50 -28.01
C ARG A 4 25.01 -29.02 -28.16
N LEU A 5 25.66 -28.64 -29.26
CA LEU A 5 25.97 -27.24 -29.57
C LEU A 5 24.72 -26.47 -30.05
N LEU A 6 23.76 -27.15 -30.69
CA LEU A 6 22.52 -26.51 -31.15
C LEU A 6 21.56 -26.21 -30.00
N CYS A 7 21.49 -27.05 -28.95
CA CYS A 7 20.71 -26.75 -27.74
C CYS A 7 21.30 -25.61 -26.90
N LEU A 8 22.62 -25.44 -26.90
CA LEU A 8 23.28 -24.32 -26.21
C LEU A 8 23.05 -23.00 -26.97
N ILE A 9 23.02 -23.04 -28.31
CA ILE A 9 22.76 -21.85 -29.14
C ILE A 9 21.27 -21.48 -29.14
N LEU A 10 20.34 -22.44 -29.03
CA LEU A 10 18.91 -22.14 -28.87
C LEU A 10 18.57 -21.57 -27.47
N ALA A 11 19.28 -22.00 -26.42
CA ALA A 11 19.15 -21.42 -25.08
C ALA A 11 19.75 -19.99 -24.99
N CYS A 12 20.69 -19.64 -25.87
CA CYS A 12 21.28 -18.30 -25.93
C CYS A 12 20.47 -17.29 -26.78
N MET A 13 19.46 -17.72 -27.56
CA MET A 13 18.63 -16.81 -28.37
C MET A 13 17.27 -16.45 -27.74
N LEU A 14 16.98 -16.88 -26.51
CA LEU A 14 15.69 -16.67 -25.84
C LEU A 14 15.68 -15.61 -24.72
N LEU A 15 16.73 -14.79 -24.57
CA LEU A 15 16.84 -13.83 -23.45
C LEU A 15 16.97 -12.36 -23.88
N THR A 16 16.31 -11.99 -24.97
CA THR A 16 15.77 -10.63 -25.09
C THR A 16 14.25 -10.76 -25.11
N THR A 17 13.67 -11.15 -23.97
CA THR A 17 12.23 -10.95 -23.76
C THR A 17 12.01 -9.45 -23.79
N CYS A 18 11.42 -8.93 -24.87
CA CYS A 18 10.94 -7.55 -24.89
C CYS A 18 10.10 -7.34 -23.62
N ALA A 19 10.40 -6.27 -22.89
CA ALA A 19 9.51 -5.77 -21.85
C ALA A 19 8.09 -5.68 -22.40
N LEU A 20 7.09 -5.84 -21.52
CA LEU A 20 5.71 -5.55 -21.89
C LEU A 20 5.65 -4.14 -22.51
N ALA A 21 4.97 -4.00 -23.65
CA ALA A 21 4.69 -2.69 -24.19
C ALA A 21 3.60 -2.04 -23.31
N TYR A 22 4.02 -1.28 -22.31
CA TYR A 22 3.18 -0.29 -21.61
C TYR A 22 3.05 0.94 -22.50
N GLY A 23 1.91 1.66 -22.48
CA GLY A 23 1.90 2.94 -23.21
C GLY A 23 0.57 3.58 -23.50
N ALA A 24 -0.47 2.79 -23.78
CA ALA A 24 -1.67 3.33 -24.40
C ALA A 24 -2.61 4.02 -23.40
N GLY A 25 -2.71 3.50 -22.17
CA GLY A 25 -3.56 4.04 -21.12
C GLY A 25 -2.79 4.88 -20.12
N THR A 26 -2.01 4.23 -19.25
CA THR A 26 -1.29 4.91 -18.15
C THR A 26 0.03 5.58 -18.57
N GLY A 27 0.46 5.38 -19.81
CA GLY A 27 1.68 5.97 -20.39
C GLY A 27 2.82 4.97 -20.60
N GLU A 28 3.85 5.37 -21.34
CA GLU A 28 4.99 4.50 -21.63
C GLU A 28 5.81 4.22 -20.36
N ALA A 29 6.25 2.97 -20.20
CA ALA A 29 7.09 2.60 -19.07
C ALA A 29 8.45 3.29 -19.17
N VAL A 30 8.84 3.95 -18.08
CA VAL A 30 10.17 4.57 -17.93
C VAL A 30 11.14 3.67 -17.18
N TYR A 31 10.62 2.63 -16.54
CA TYR A 31 11.35 1.58 -15.86
C TYR A 31 10.59 0.27 -16.01
N VAL A 32 11.34 -0.80 -16.26
CA VAL A 32 10.84 -2.16 -16.27
C VAL A 32 11.93 -3.05 -15.69
N ASN A 33 11.58 -3.87 -14.71
CA ASN A 33 12.40 -5.00 -14.31
C ASN A 33 11.60 -6.29 -14.28
N ARG A 34 12.19 -7.36 -14.81
CA ARG A 34 11.51 -8.64 -15.04
C ARG A 34 12.33 -9.80 -14.49
N TRP A 35 11.67 -10.62 -13.67
CA TRP A 35 12.19 -11.84 -13.09
C TRP A 35 11.59 -13.06 -13.79
N THR A 36 12.45 -14.02 -14.14
CA THR A 36 11.99 -15.37 -14.51
C THR A 36 12.01 -16.25 -13.27
N LEU A 37 10.84 -16.50 -12.69
CA LEU A 37 10.71 -17.27 -11.44
C LEU A 37 10.66 -18.78 -11.72
N ALA A 38 9.98 -19.19 -12.79
CA ALA A 38 10.00 -20.55 -13.32
C ALA A 38 9.91 -20.55 -14.85
N ASN A 39 10.05 -21.72 -15.47
CA ASN A 39 9.80 -21.85 -16.91
C ASN A 39 8.34 -21.52 -17.22
N GLY A 40 8.12 -20.48 -18.03
CA GLY A 40 6.77 -20.03 -18.38
C GLY A 40 6.03 -19.27 -17.27
N PHE A 41 6.74 -18.84 -16.21
CA PHE A 41 6.19 -18.05 -15.11
C PHE A 41 7.14 -16.90 -14.78
N THR A 42 6.74 -15.67 -15.11
CA THR A 42 7.56 -14.47 -14.91
C THR A 42 6.83 -13.42 -14.11
N TYR A 43 7.58 -12.61 -13.38
CA TYR A 43 7.08 -11.44 -12.67
C TYR A 43 7.77 -10.18 -13.21
N GLU A 44 7.04 -9.10 -13.37
CA GLU A 44 7.54 -7.81 -13.86
C GLU A 44 7.02 -6.68 -12.97
N ASN A 45 7.90 -5.76 -12.60
CA ASN A 45 7.55 -4.48 -11.99
C ASN A 45 7.92 -3.37 -12.97
N ALA A 46 6.97 -2.50 -13.23
CA ALA A 46 7.15 -1.36 -14.11
C ALA A 46 6.42 -0.15 -13.56
N PHE A 47 6.91 1.04 -13.87
CA PHE A 47 6.12 2.24 -13.68
C PHE A 47 6.25 3.18 -14.88
N CYS A 48 5.20 3.95 -15.07
CA CYS A 48 5.02 4.90 -16.16
C CYS A 48 4.50 6.22 -15.61
N TYR A 49 4.47 7.22 -16.47
CA TYR A 49 3.84 8.50 -16.18
C TYR A 49 2.70 8.72 -17.17
N SER A 50 1.52 9.01 -16.63
CA SER A 50 0.37 9.39 -17.45
C SER A 50 0.62 10.70 -18.20
N SER A 51 -0.24 11.03 -19.16
CA SER A 51 -0.22 12.32 -19.87
C SER A 51 -0.27 13.55 -18.95
N SER A 52 -0.84 13.43 -17.75
CA SER A 52 -0.87 14.48 -16.73
C SER A 52 0.35 14.51 -15.81
N GLY A 53 1.34 13.63 -16.02
CA GLY A 53 2.57 13.54 -15.24
C GLY A 53 2.45 12.77 -13.92
N SER A 54 1.31 12.15 -13.60
CA SER A 54 1.19 11.28 -12.42
C SER A 54 1.84 9.92 -12.66
N ARG A 55 2.55 9.39 -11.64
CA ARG A 55 3.17 8.06 -11.66
C ARG A 55 2.10 6.96 -11.49
N ASN A 56 2.26 5.87 -12.23
CA ASN A 56 1.54 4.62 -12.02
C ASN A 56 2.54 3.48 -11.92
N GLU A 57 2.36 2.60 -10.93
CA GLU A 57 3.21 1.45 -10.72
C GLU A 57 2.42 0.16 -10.85
N THR A 58 2.94 -0.77 -11.64
CA THR A 58 2.29 -2.01 -12.02
C THR A 58 3.17 -3.20 -11.69
N PHE A 59 2.49 -4.29 -11.39
CA PHE A 59 3.05 -5.57 -11.00
C PHE A 59 2.36 -6.65 -11.82
N VAL A 60 3.11 -7.31 -12.69
CA VAL A 60 2.57 -8.20 -13.69
C VAL A 60 3.15 -9.60 -13.52
N VAL A 61 2.29 -10.60 -13.46
CA VAL A 61 2.66 -12.00 -13.60
C VAL A 61 2.23 -12.48 -14.98
N GLU A 62 3.14 -13.10 -15.72
CA GLU A 62 2.78 -13.82 -16.95
C GLU A 62 2.92 -15.31 -16.73
N ASN A 63 1.89 -16.06 -17.15
CA ASN A 63 1.87 -17.51 -17.14
C ASN A 63 1.59 -18.05 -18.54
N THR A 64 2.61 -18.64 -19.17
CA THR A 64 2.50 -19.18 -20.53
C THR A 64 2.00 -20.62 -20.50
N PRO A 65 1.28 -21.09 -21.54
CA PRO A 65 0.87 -22.50 -21.63
C PRO A 65 2.04 -23.48 -21.46
N GLY A 66 1.82 -24.52 -20.65
CA GLY A 66 2.85 -25.53 -20.35
C GLY A 66 3.88 -25.13 -19.29
N SER A 67 3.66 -24.00 -18.60
CA SER A 67 4.40 -23.64 -17.38
C SER A 67 4.28 -24.74 -16.31
N SER A 68 5.31 -24.88 -15.48
CA SER A 68 5.27 -25.75 -14.30
C SER A 68 4.47 -25.15 -13.13
N VAL A 69 4.07 -23.89 -13.26
CA VAL A 69 3.19 -23.17 -12.34
C VAL A 69 1.87 -22.91 -13.06
N TYR A 70 0.76 -23.21 -12.40
CA TYR A 70 -0.59 -23.03 -12.94
C TYR A 70 -1.52 -22.37 -11.92
N PRO A 71 -2.58 -21.68 -12.36
CA PRO A 71 -3.53 -21.03 -11.47
C PRO A 71 -4.60 -22.00 -10.96
N ILE A 72 -5.00 -21.84 -9.70
CA ILE A 72 -6.22 -22.38 -9.11
C ILE A 72 -7.04 -21.24 -8.50
N VAL A 73 -8.32 -21.47 -8.23
CA VAL A 73 -9.18 -20.51 -7.54
C VAL A 73 -9.60 -21.10 -6.21
N LEU A 74 -9.52 -20.32 -5.13
CA LEU A 74 -10.09 -20.70 -3.84
C LEU A 74 -10.89 -19.54 -3.26
N ALA A 75 -12.08 -19.87 -2.75
CA ALA A 75 -12.74 -19.10 -1.73
C ALA A 75 -12.13 -19.39 -0.36
N CYS A 76 -12.64 -18.71 0.67
CA CYS A 76 -12.26 -18.98 2.06
C CYS A 76 -12.65 -20.40 2.49
N ASP A 77 -12.49 -20.71 3.78
CA ASP A 77 -12.94 -21.98 4.37
C ASP A 77 -14.41 -22.29 4.06
N THR A 78 -15.23 -21.24 3.91
CA THR A 78 -16.57 -21.28 3.31
C THR A 78 -16.81 -20.04 2.43
N ILE A 79 -17.90 -20.05 1.66
CA ILE A 79 -18.37 -18.92 0.87
C ILE A 79 -18.74 -17.72 1.76
N TYR A 80 -19.22 -17.95 2.98
CA TYR A 80 -19.46 -16.92 3.98
C TYR A 80 -18.19 -16.68 4.79
N GLY A 81 -17.31 -15.81 4.30
CA GLY A 81 -16.08 -15.47 5.00
C GLY A 81 -15.09 -14.73 4.12
N GLY A 82 -14.10 -14.12 4.75
CA GLY A 82 -13.01 -13.43 4.07
C GLY A 82 -11.67 -13.75 4.72
N MET A 83 -10.64 -13.89 3.90
CA MET A 83 -9.25 -14.08 4.33
C MET A 83 -8.41 -12.98 3.69
N THR A 84 -7.36 -12.52 4.38
CA THR A 84 -6.29 -11.77 3.72
C THR A 84 -5.51 -12.70 2.79
N ILE A 85 -4.75 -12.14 1.84
CA ILE A 85 -4.00 -12.94 0.87
C ILE A 85 -3.00 -13.90 1.54
N THR A 86 -2.41 -13.51 2.67
CA THR A 86 -1.48 -14.36 3.44
C THR A 86 -2.20 -15.46 4.20
N GLN A 87 -3.40 -15.19 4.71
CA GLN A 87 -4.27 -16.22 5.31
C GLN A 87 -4.72 -17.23 4.26
N MET A 88 -5.11 -16.75 3.07
CA MET A 88 -5.48 -17.63 1.96
C MET A 88 -4.34 -18.54 1.53
N ILE A 89 -3.12 -17.99 1.38
CA ILE A 89 -1.93 -18.80 1.07
C ILE A 89 -1.72 -19.88 2.14
N SER A 90 -1.81 -19.52 3.43
CA SER A 90 -1.65 -20.47 4.54
C SER A 90 -2.74 -21.55 4.53
N TYR A 91 -3.98 -21.17 4.19
CA TYR A 91 -5.10 -22.09 4.05
C TYR A 91 -4.86 -23.07 2.91
N ALA A 92 -4.48 -22.59 1.72
CA ALA A 92 -4.15 -23.45 0.58
C ALA A 92 -2.97 -24.40 0.88
N GLU A 93 -1.93 -23.93 1.56
CA GLU A 93 -0.83 -24.81 2.02
C GLU A 93 -1.32 -25.88 3.01
N SER A 94 -2.30 -25.56 3.87
CA SER A 94 -2.92 -26.54 4.78
C SER A 94 -3.74 -27.62 4.06
N LEU A 95 -4.25 -27.30 2.86
CA LEU A 95 -4.91 -28.26 1.96
C LEU A 95 -3.90 -29.09 1.14
N GLY A 96 -2.60 -28.80 1.26
CA GLY A 96 -1.52 -29.55 0.60
C GLY A 96 -0.99 -28.93 -0.69
N TYR A 97 -1.47 -27.74 -1.08
CA TYR A 97 -0.96 -27.06 -2.28
C TYR A 97 0.43 -26.47 -2.06
N ASN A 98 1.32 -26.63 -3.05
CA ASN A 98 2.58 -25.91 -3.09
C ASN A 98 2.38 -24.54 -3.74
N VAL A 99 2.04 -23.54 -2.93
CA VAL A 99 1.75 -22.19 -3.40
C VAL A 99 3.03 -21.44 -3.77
N VAL A 100 3.06 -20.84 -4.95
CA VAL A 100 4.13 -19.95 -5.44
C VAL A 100 3.76 -18.48 -5.22
N GLY A 101 2.46 -18.17 -5.26
CA GLY A 101 1.94 -16.84 -4.99
C GLY A 101 0.42 -16.80 -5.12
N ALA A 102 -0.16 -15.62 -4.98
CA ALA A 102 -1.58 -15.39 -5.14
C ALA A 102 -1.86 -13.96 -5.58
N VAL A 103 -3.04 -13.74 -6.17
CA VAL A 103 -3.61 -12.43 -6.49
C VAL A 103 -5.10 -12.45 -6.13
N ASN A 104 -5.65 -11.32 -5.66
CA ASN A 104 -7.07 -11.22 -5.37
C ASN A 104 -7.93 -11.41 -6.64
N SER A 105 -9.17 -11.90 -6.49
CA SER A 105 -10.07 -12.10 -7.63
C SER A 105 -11.43 -11.43 -7.48
N ASP A 106 -12.50 -12.14 -7.11
CA ASP A 106 -13.88 -11.68 -7.25
C ASP A 106 -14.24 -10.55 -6.26
N PHE A 107 -15.29 -9.82 -6.61
CA PHE A 107 -15.97 -8.89 -5.72
C PHE A 107 -16.70 -9.65 -4.61
N GLY A 108 -16.90 -9.01 -3.45
CA GLY A 108 -17.70 -9.59 -2.38
C GLY A 108 -18.56 -8.58 -1.65
N TYR A 109 -19.64 -9.06 -1.04
CA TYR A 109 -20.50 -8.24 -0.18
C TYR A 109 -19.80 -7.90 1.13
N TRP A 110 -19.67 -6.61 1.47
CA TRP A 110 -18.78 -6.18 2.57
C TRP A 110 -19.25 -6.50 4.00
N ASP A 111 -20.46 -7.00 4.20
CA ASP A 111 -20.90 -7.45 5.54
C ASP A 111 -20.65 -8.95 5.76
N THR A 112 -20.62 -9.73 4.67
CA THR A 112 -20.58 -11.21 4.73
C THR A 112 -19.35 -11.82 4.06
N ARG A 113 -18.71 -11.05 3.17
CA ARG A 113 -17.67 -11.50 2.23
C ARG A 113 -18.12 -12.62 1.29
N ILE A 114 -19.42 -12.80 1.09
CA ILE A 114 -19.93 -13.69 0.04
C ILE A 114 -19.49 -13.14 -1.32
N PRO A 115 -18.89 -13.95 -2.22
CA PRO A 115 -18.53 -13.53 -3.57
C PRO A 115 -19.76 -13.05 -4.34
N CYS A 116 -19.61 -12.01 -5.14
CA CYS A 116 -20.68 -11.52 -6.02
C CYS A 116 -20.92 -12.50 -7.17
N GLY A 117 -19.84 -13.05 -7.75
CA GLY A 117 -19.90 -14.01 -8.83
C GLY A 117 -19.70 -15.46 -8.39
N MET A 118 -19.33 -16.26 -9.39
CA MET A 118 -19.28 -17.71 -9.31
C MET A 118 -18.02 -18.21 -8.57
N VAL A 119 -18.12 -19.35 -7.91
CA VAL A 119 -16.93 -20.08 -7.43
C VAL A 119 -17.04 -21.53 -7.86
N VAL A 120 -16.01 -22.03 -8.53
CA VAL A 120 -15.79 -23.46 -8.77
C VAL A 120 -14.40 -23.82 -8.28
N GLU A 121 -14.31 -24.83 -7.44
CA GLU A 121 -13.05 -25.35 -6.90
C GLU A 121 -12.94 -26.82 -7.25
N ASP A 122 -11.94 -27.19 -8.05
CA ASP A 122 -11.69 -28.57 -8.50
C ASP A 122 -12.95 -29.24 -9.09
N GLY A 123 -13.67 -28.52 -9.95
CA GLY A 123 -14.92 -28.95 -10.59
C GLY A 123 -16.18 -28.79 -9.72
N ILE A 124 -16.06 -28.51 -8.43
CA ILE A 124 -17.20 -28.37 -7.51
C ILE A 124 -17.76 -26.95 -7.58
N TYR A 125 -19.02 -26.81 -7.99
CA TYR A 125 -19.75 -25.55 -8.06
C TYR A 125 -20.23 -25.10 -6.67
N LYS A 126 -19.64 -24.01 -6.17
CA LYS A 126 -19.83 -23.53 -4.78
C LYS A 126 -20.60 -22.23 -4.66
N SER A 127 -20.69 -21.38 -5.69
CA SER A 127 -21.38 -20.09 -5.61
C SER A 127 -21.88 -19.66 -6.99
N SER A 128 -23.08 -19.09 -7.10
CA SER A 128 -23.69 -18.67 -8.37
C SER A 128 -23.15 -17.37 -8.96
N PRO A 129 -23.30 -17.13 -10.28
CA PRO A 129 -22.76 -15.95 -10.95
C PRO A 129 -23.51 -14.63 -10.67
N GLU A 130 -24.82 -14.66 -10.37
CA GLU A 130 -25.64 -13.45 -10.08
C GLU A 130 -25.50 -12.33 -11.12
N GLY A 131 -25.40 -12.68 -12.40
CA GLY A 131 -25.23 -11.73 -13.50
C GLY A 131 -23.83 -11.15 -13.67
N ASN A 132 -22.82 -11.65 -12.93
CA ASN A 132 -21.41 -11.32 -13.08
C ASN A 132 -20.74 -12.20 -14.14
N SER A 133 -19.65 -11.70 -14.74
CA SER A 133 -18.84 -12.49 -15.66
C SER A 133 -18.01 -13.52 -14.88
N ALA A 134 -17.47 -14.52 -15.57
CA ALA A 134 -16.64 -15.56 -14.96
C ALA A 134 -15.30 -15.72 -15.67
N LEU A 135 -14.27 -16.05 -14.92
CA LEU A 135 -12.96 -16.44 -15.42
C LEU A 135 -12.65 -17.86 -14.93
N GLY A 136 -12.51 -18.78 -15.88
CA GLY A 136 -12.20 -20.18 -15.61
C GLY A 136 -10.79 -20.57 -16.01
N PHE A 137 -10.28 -21.63 -15.38
CA PHE A 137 -8.95 -22.19 -15.63
C PHE A 137 -8.98 -23.72 -15.69
N THR A 138 -8.24 -24.29 -16.64
CA THR A 138 -7.98 -25.74 -16.78
C THR A 138 -6.66 -25.95 -17.53
N ASP A 139 -5.82 -26.88 -17.06
CA ASP A 139 -4.50 -27.17 -17.65
C ASP A 139 -3.63 -25.92 -17.87
N GLY A 140 -3.70 -24.95 -16.95
CA GLY A 140 -2.95 -23.69 -17.05
C GLY A 140 -3.45 -22.70 -18.12
N LYS A 141 -4.59 -22.96 -18.76
CA LYS A 141 -5.23 -22.07 -19.73
C LYS A 141 -6.40 -21.36 -19.08
N ALA A 142 -6.66 -20.13 -19.49
CA ALA A 142 -7.78 -19.33 -19.01
C ALA A 142 -8.89 -19.19 -20.06
N TYR A 143 -10.12 -19.04 -19.61
CA TYR A 143 -11.30 -18.74 -20.43
C TYR A 143 -12.22 -17.74 -19.72
N ALA A 144 -12.63 -16.68 -20.41
CA ALA A 144 -13.56 -15.69 -19.87
C ALA A 144 -14.97 -15.87 -20.46
N SER A 145 -15.97 -15.97 -19.59
CA SER A 145 -17.38 -16.08 -19.96
C SER A 145 -18.14 -14.81 -19.58
N TYR A 146 -18.96 -14.28 -20.50
CA TYR A 146 -19.72 -13.06 -20.29
C TYR A 146 -21.09 -13.39 -19.69
N LYS A 147 -21.26 -13.10 -18.40
CA LYS A 147 -22.51 -13.24 -17.64
C LYS A 147 -23.21 -14.60 -17.85
N PRO A 148 -22.53 -15.73 -17.54
CA PRO A 148 -23.15 -17.04 -17.60
C PRO A 148 -24.27 -17.17 -16.55
N ASP A 149 -25.23 -18.06 -16.81
CA ASP A 149 -26.19 -18.56 -15.83
C ASP A 149 -25.96 -20.07 -15.63
N VAL A 150 -26.31 -20.57 -14.44
CA VAL A 150 -26.38 -22.01 -14.16
C VAL A 150 -27.76 -22.30 -13.59
N TYR A 151 -28.56 -23.04 -14.35
CA TYR A 151 -29.88 -23.44 -13.93
C TYR A 151 -29.78 -24.70 -13.06
N ILE A 152 -30.28 -24.61 -11.83
CA ILE A 152 -30.30 -25.70 -10.86
C ILE A 152 -31.75 -26.16 -10.73
N THR A 153 -32.07 -27.34 -11.25
CA THR A 153 -33.42 -27.89 -11.23
C THR A 153 -33.49 -29.06 -10.27
N LEU A 154 -34.40 -29.00 -9.31
CA LEU A 154 -34.71 -30.08 -8.38
C LEU A 154 -36.06 -30.68 -8.79
N GLU A 155 -36.05 -31.90 -9.31
CA GLU A 155 -37.21 -32.67 -9.69
C GLU A 155 -37.51 -33.73 -8.62
N ASN A 156 -38.73 -33.72 -8.10
CA ASN A 156 -39.20 -34.74 -7.18
C ASN A 156 -39.62 -35.98 -7.98
N ASP A 157 -38.84 -37.06 -7.89
CA ASP A 157 -39.08 -38.30 -8.65
C ASP A 157 -40.36 -39.01 -8.23
N THR A 158 -40.88 -38.69 -7.04
CA THR A 158 -42.08 -39.31 -6.47
C THR A 158 -43.34 -38.62 -6.98
N SER A 159 -43.34 -37.28 -7.01
CA SER A 159 -44.52 -36.49 -7.40
C SER A 159 -44.49 -35.94 -8.84
N GLY A 160 -43.32 -35.91 -9.47
CA GLY A 160 -43.06 -35.24 -10.76
C GLY A 160 -43.04 -33.72 -10.68
N GLY A 161 -43.09 -33.13 -9.48
CA GLY A 161 -43.00 -31.68 -9.30
C GLY A 161 -41.55 -31.20 -9.34
N ALA A 162 -41.29 -30.06 -10.00
CA ALA A 162 -39.94 -29.49 -10.07
C ALA A 162 -39.87 -28.02 -9.63
N VAL A 163 -38.70 -27.61 -9.13
CA VAL A 163 -38.34 -26.23 -8.82
C VAL A 163 -36.98 -25.92 -9.44
N THR A 164 -36.87 -24.80 -10.15
CA THR A 164 -35.60 -24.33 -10.72
C THR A 164 -35.18 -23.03 -10.06
N THR A 165 -33.89 -22.91 -9.75
CA THR A 165 -33.26 -21.66 -9.29
C THR A 165 -31.89 -21.48 -9.94
N THR A 166 -31.39 -20.26 -9.95
CA THR A 166 -29.99 -19.93 -10.31
C THR A 166 -29.17 -19.49 -9.09
N HIS A 167 -29.79 -19.40 -7.91
CA HIS A 167 -29.16 -18.87 -6.71
C HIS A 167 -28.54 -19.99 -5.86
N LEU A 168 -27.21 -20.06 -5.84
CA LEU A 168 -26.44 -20.99 -5.02
C LEU A 168 -25.55 -20.21 -4.05
N ASN A 169 -25.69 -20.50 -2.75
CA ASN A 169 -24.83 -19.95 -1.70
C ASN A 169 -24.77 -18.41 -1.67
N LYS A 170 -25.91 -17.77 -1.96
CA LYS A 170 -26.09 -16.31 -1.86
C LYS A 170 -27.02 -15.95 -0.72
N THR A 171 -26.91 -14.71 -0.24
CA THR A 171 -27.83 -14.18 0.78
C THR A 171 -29.27 -14.26 0.28
N ARG A 172 -30.13 -15.01 0.97
CA ARG A 172 -31.55 -15.15 0.63
C ARG A 172 -32.23 -13.79 0.69
N SER A 173 -32.81 -13.34 -0.43
CA SER A 173 -33.62 -12.13 -0.50
C SER A 173 -35.11 -12.41 -0.25
N ASP A 174 -35.93 -11.36 -0.34
CA ASP A 174 -37.40 -11.45 -0.32
C ASP A 174 -38.00 -11.83 -1.69
N SER A 175 -37.21 -12.44 -2.59
CA SER A 175 -37.64 -12.87 -3.91
C SER A 175 -36.94 -14.16 -4.35
N GLY A 176 -37.66 -15.08 -4.98
CA GLY A 176 -37.08 -16.30 -5.56
C GLY A 176 -36.79 -17.41 -4.54
N VAL A 177 -36.16 -18.48 -5.03
CA VAL A 177 -35.78 -19.67 -4.27
C VAL A 177 -34.25 -19.76 -4.27
N TYR A 178 -33.64 -20.16 -3.17
CA TYR A 178 -32.19 -20.26 -2.99
C TYR A 178 -31.81 -21.68 -2.60
N LEU A 179 -30.64 -22.13 -3.07
CA LEU A 179 -30.01 -23.37 -2.64
C LEU A 179 -28.78 -23.04 -1.80
N TYR A 180 -28.70 -23.63 -0.61
CA TYR A 180 -27.49 -23.64 0.21
C TYR A 180 -26.85 -25.02 0.22
N SER A 181 -25.54 -25.08 0.06
CA SER A 181 -24.73 -26.27 0.29
C SER A 181 -23.85 -26.13 1.51
N GLU A 182 -23.19 -27.22 1.91
CA GLU A 182 -22.24 -27.24 3.02
C GLU A 182 -21.12 -26.18 2.90
N TYR A 183 -20.79 -25.78 1.66
CA TYR A 183 -19.78 -24.76 1.39
C TYR A 183 -20.24 -23.34 1.73
N PHE A 184 -21.53 -23.10 2.03
CA PHE A 184 -22.00 -21.76 2.37
C PHE A 184 -21.45 -21.25 3.69
N SER A 185 -21.65 -22.01 4.78
CA SER A 185 -21.23 -21.63 6.13
C SER A 185 -21.21 -22.85 7.03
N THR A 186 -20.20 -22.94 7.91
CA THR A 186 -20.10 -23.97 8.94
C THR A 186 -21.14 -23.84 10.07
N VAL A 187 -21.91 -22.74 10.09
CA VAL A 187 -22.87 -22.43 11.17
C VAL A 187 -24.29 -22.79 10.76
N SER A 188 -24.82 -22.13 9.71
CA SER A 188 -26.21 -22.26 9.29
C SER A 188 -26.44 -21.55 7.94
N THR A 189 -27.69 -21.52 7.48
CA THR A 189 -28.15 -20.68 6.37
C THR A 189 -27.99 -19.17 6.59
N ARG A 190 -27.63 -18.71 7.81
CA ARG A 190 -27.45 -17.28 8.18
C ARG A 190 -28.66 -16.39 7.85
N THR A 191 -29.83 -16.98 7.66
CA THR A 191 -31.08 -16.28 7.36
C THR A 191 -31.65 -15.59 8.60
N SER A 192 -32.30 -14.44 8.41
CA SER A 192 -32.89 -13.64 9.51
C SER A 192 -34.38 -13.35 9.35
N SER A 193 -34.96 -13.71 8.19
CA SER A 193 -36.39 -13.59 7.88
C SER A 193 -37.12 -14.93 8.02
N SER A 194 -38.43 -14.86 8.25
CA SER A 194 -39.28 -16.05 8.20
C SER A 194 -39.32 -16.64 6.79
N GLY A 195 -39.31 -17.96 6.70
CA GLY A 195 -39.28 -18.68 5.44
C GLY A 195 -39.38 -20.19 5.61
N TRP A 196 -39.36 -20.86 4.47
CA TRP A 196 -39.41 -22.31 4.33
C TRP A 196 -38.02 -22.86 4.03
N TYR A 197 -37.71 -24.05 4.55
CA TYR A 197 -36.46 -24.76 4.35
C TYR A 197 -36.75 -26.23 4.09
N VAL A 198 -36.35 -26.73 2.92
CA VAL A 198 -36.37 -28.15 2.57
C VAL A 198 -34.94 -28.66 2.67
N ARG A 199 -34.66 -29.53 3.64
CA ARG A 199 -33.34 -30.11 3.85
C ARG A 199 -33.21 -31.40 3.05
N LEU A 200 -32.21 -31.44 2.18
CA LEU A 200 -31.94 -32.55 1.28
C LEU A 200 -30.61 -33.19 1.63
N LYS A 201 -30.60 -34.50 1.85
CA LYS A 201 -29.37 -35.29 2.02
C LYS A 201 -28.85 -35.71 0.66
N VAL A 202 -27.54 -35.54 0.43
CA VAL A 202 -26.88 -36.06 -0.77
C VAL A 202 -26.72 -37.58 -0.66
N LEU A 203 -27.21 -38.31 -1.66
CA LEU A 203 -27.08 -39.76 -1.77
C LEU A 203 -25.91 -40.15 -2.70
N SER A 204 -25.78 -39.45 -3.82
CA SER A 204 -24.67 -39.60 -4.77
C SER A 204 -24.55 -38.40 -5.71
N GLY A 205 -23.37 -38.24 -6.32
CA GLY A 205 -23.04 -37.15 -7.22
C GLY A 205 -22.43 -35.96 -6.48
N GLU A 206 -21.92 -35.00 -7.25
CA GLU A 206 -21.35 -33.74 -6.78
C GLU A 206 -21.99 -32.58 -7.54
N LEU A 207 -22.10 -31.43 -6.90
CA LEU A 207 -22.66 -30.24 -7.54
C LEU A 207 -21.60 -29.64 -8.47
N THR A 208 -21.78 -29.81 -9.78
CA THR A 208 -20.88 -29.28 -10.82
C THR A 208 -21.62 -28.26 -11.69
N LEU A 209 -20.95 -27.63 -12.65
CA LEU A 209 -21.59 -26.66 -13.55
C LEU A 209 -22.55 -27.31 -14.56
N ASP A 210 -22.26 -28.55 -14.96
CA ASP A 210 -23.11 -29.41 -15.79
C ASP A 210 -23.09 -30.83 -15.19
N GLY A 211 -24.15 -31.23 -14.49
CA GLY A 211 -24.19 -32.52 -13.81
C GLY A 211 -25.52 -32.87 -13.17
N GLU A 212 -25.55 -34.03 -12.52
CA GLU A 212 -26.72 -34.57 -11.82
C GLU A 212 -26.34 -35.12 -10.45
N MET A 213 -27.27 -35.01 -9.49
CA MET A 213 -27.15 -35.52 -8.13
C MET A 213 -28.45 -36.19 -7.70
N GLU A 214 -28.33 -37.19 -6.84
CA GLU A 214 -29.45 -37.91 -6.22
C GLU A 214 -29.58 -37.49 -4.76
N LEU A 215 -30.78 -37.07 -4.35
CA LEU A 215 -31.04 -36.51 -3.03
C LEU A 215 -32.23 -37.18 -2.32
N GLU A 216 -32.31 -37.00 -1.00
CA GLU A 216 -33.46 -37.36 -0.17
C GLU A 216 -33.93 -36.18 0.68
N VAL A 217 -35.22 -35.85 0.65
CA VAL A 217 -35.77 -34.85 1.56
C VAL A 217 -35.84 -35.44 2.97
N THR A 218 -35.05 -34.92 3.90
CA THR A 218 -34.99 -35.44 5.27
C THR A 218 -35.78 -34.62 6.28
N GLU A 219 -35.98 -33.33 6.01
CA GLU A 219 -36.62 -32.41 6.94
C GLU A 219 -37.23 -31.23 6.19
N ILE A 220 -38.36 -30.73 6.68
CA ILE A 220 -38.96 -29.47 6.23
C ILE A 220 -39.17 -28.61 7.48
N VAL A 221 -38.65 -27.39 7.45
CA VAL A 221 -38.72 -26.42 8.55
C VAL A 221 -39.37 -25.15 8.03
N GLU A 222 -40.25 -24.56 8.83
CA GLU A 222 -40.81 -23.24 8.60
C GLU A 222 -40.52 -22.35 9.81
N GLY A 223 -40.15 -21.09 9.55
CA GLY A 223 -39.97 -20.10 10.59
C GLY A 223 -38.81 -19.16 10.33
N LYS A 224 -38.50 -18.36 11.35
CA LYS A 224 -37.52 -17.27 11.28
C LYS A 224 -36.09 -17.71 11.51
N ASP A 225 -35.89 -18.79 12.26
CA ASP A 225 -34.56 -19.19 12.69
C ASP A 225 -33.75 -19.75 11.50
N SER A 226 -32.45 -19.45 11.49
CA SER A 226 -31.53 -20.03 10.51
C SER A 226 -31.34 -21.52 10.78
N VAL A 227 -31.17 -22.33 9.74
CA VAL A 227 -31.08 -23.79 9.83
C VAL A 227 -29.63 -24.25 9.63
N PRO A 228 -29.08 -25.15 10.47
CA PRO A 228 -27.79 -25.78 10.21
C PRO A 228 -27.81 -26.59 8.90
N ILE A 229 -26.86 -26.35 8.00
CA ILE A 229 -26.78 -27.04 6.70
C ILE A 229 -26.17 -28.43 6.90
N GLY A 230 -24.93 -28.50 7.40
CA GLY A 230 -24.23 -29.75 7.71
C GLY A 230 -23.58 -30.41 6.49
N GLU A 231 -22.58 -31.25 6.75
CA GLU A 231 -21.81 -31.95 5.72
C GLU A 231 -22.68 -32.96 4.95
N GLY A 232 -22.59 -32.96 3.62
CA GLY A 232 -23.40 -33.84 2.76
C GLY A 232 -24.89 -33.50 2.69
N TYR A 233 -25.27 -32.26 3.00
CA TYR A 233 -26.65 -31.76 2.90
C TYR A 233 -26.74 -30.47 2.07
N LEU A 234 -27.92 -30.27 1.48
CA LEU A 234 -28.36 -29.05 0.83
C LEU A 234 -29.62 -28.52 1.51
N ILE A 235 -29.87 -27.20 1.41
CA ILE A 235 -31.11 -26.57 1.86
C ILE A 235 -31.71 -25.76 0.71
N LEU A 236 -32.88 -26.16 0.23
CA LEU A 236 -33.70 -25.35 -0.68
C LEU A 236 -34.60 -24.44 0.16
N THR A 237 -34.58 -23.13 -0.08
CA THR A 237 -35.26 -22.18 0.79
C THR A 237 -35.79 -20.94 0.07
N ALA A 238 -36.88 -20.38 0.58
CA ALA A 238 -37.41 -19.08 0.19
C ALA A 238 -37.93 -18.35 1.43
N SER A 239 -37.91 -17.02 1.44
CA SER A 239 -38.56 -16.26 2.50
C SER A 239 -40.08 -16.26 2.29
N ASP A 240 -40.86 -16.04 3.35
CA ASP A 240 -42.32 -15.98 3.25
C ASP A 240 -42.77 -14.87 2.28
N LYS A 241 -42.02 -13.75 2.25
CA LYS A 241 -42.28 -12.62 1.35
C LYS A 241 -41.95 -12.89 -0.11
N ALA A 242 -41.15 -13.92 -0.39
CA ALA A 242 -40.89 -14.35 -1.76
C ALA A 242 -42.10 -15.07 -2.38
N GLU A 243 -43.11 -15.42 -1.57
CA GLU A 243 -44.36 -16.07 -1.99
C GLU A 243 -44.13 -17.38 -2.77
N GLN A 244 -43.08 -18.14 -2.40
CA GLN A 244 -42.68 -19.40 -3.04
C GLN A 244 -43.18 -20.66 -2.31
N GLU A 245 -44.19 -20.54 -1.44
CA GLU A 245 -44.78 -21.68 -0.71
C GLU A 245 -45.19 -22.80 -1.67
N THR A 246 -45.85 -22.46 -2.78
CA THR A 246 -46.36 -23.46 -3.72
C THR A 246 -45.24 -24.15 -4.50
N ALA A 247 -44.08 -23.51 -4.61
CA ALA A 247 -42.89 -24.13 -5.18
C ALA A 247 -42.30 -25.16 -4.21
N LEU A 248 -42.20 -24.81 -2.92
CA LEU A 248 -41.58 -25.67 -1.90
C LEU A 248 -42.51 -26.78 -1.39
N ALA A 249 -43.83 -26.58 -1.44
CA ALA A 249 -44.84 -27.59 -1.11
C ALA A 249 -44.86 -28.81 -2.07
N LYS A 250 -44.04 -28.79 -3.13
CA LYS A 250 -43.83 -29.94 -4.04
C LYS A 250 -42.97 -31.04 -3.42
N PHE A 251 -42.39 -30.80 -2.24
CA PHE A 251 -41.51 -31.74 -1.56
C PHE A 251 -42.12 -32.20 -0.23
N SER A 252 -41.95 -33.48 0.09
CA SER A 252 -42.33 -34.11 1.35
C SER A 252 -41.16 -34.91 1.92
N VAL A 253 -41.09 -35.05 3.24
CA VAL A 253 -40.06 -35.86 3.89
C VAL A 253 -40.13 -37.30 3.39
N GLY A 254 -38.99 -37.83 2.96
CA GLY A 254 -38.82 -39.15 2.36
C GLY A 254 -38.79 -39.17 0.83
N ASP A 255 -39.10 -38.04 0.17
CA ASP A 255 -39.06 -37.97 -1.29
C ASP A 255 -37.64 -38.14 -1.83
N ARG A 256 -37.53 -38.86 -2.95
CA ARG A 256 -36.34 -38.88 -3.82
C ARG A 256 -36.39 -37.68 -4.76
N VAL A 257 -35.26 -37.01 -4.91
CA VAL A 257 -35.13 -35.80 -5.72
C VAL A 257 -33.88 -35.92 -6.59
N THR A 258 -34.07 -35.79 -7.90
CA THR A 258 -32.98 -35.58 -8.85
C THR A 258 -32.68 -34.09 -8.92
N LEU A 259 -31.44 -33.69 -8.66
CA LEU A 259 -30.96 -32.33 -8.91
C LEU A 259 -30.10 -32.34 -10.18
N SER A 260 -30.40 -31.49 -11.15
CA SER A 260 -29.57 -31.27 -12.34
C SER A 260 -29.09 -29.82 -12.43
N THR A 261 -27.88 -29.63 -12.94
CA THR A 261 -27.30 -28.33 -13.28
C THR A 261 -27.04 -28.22 -14.78
N GLU A 262 -27.36 -27.05 -15.35
CA GLU A 262 -27.07 -26.71 -16.74
C GLU A 262 -26.48 -25.31 -16.82
N CYS A 263 -25.21 -25.21 -17.23
CA CYS A 263 -24.52 -23.96 -17.48
C CYS A 263 -24.84 -23.45 -18.88
N SER A 264 -25.17 -22.16 -18.99
CA SER A 264 -25.44 -21.50 -20.28
C SER A 264 -24.21 -21.41 -21.19
N ASP A 265 -23.00 -21.68 -20.67
CA ASP A 265 -21.74 -21.67 -21.39
C ASP A 265 -20.96 -22.98 -21.19
N ALA A 266 -21.12 -23.91 -22.14
CA ALA A 266 -20.45 -25.21 -22.10
C ALA A 266 -18.91 -25.15 -22.06
N LYS A 267 -18.28 -24.04 -22.49
CA LYS A 267 -16.81 -23.90 -22.36
C LYS A 267 -16.40 -23.54 -20.94
N LEU A 268 -17.24 -22.76 -20.25
CA LEU A 268 -17.05 -22.48 -18.84
C LEU A 268 -17.32 -23.71 -17.99
N ALA A 269 -18.35 -24.49 -18.35
CA ALA A 269 -18.69 -25.74 -17.65
C ALA A 269 -17.56 -26.77 -17.66
N ALA A 270 -16.69 -26.72 -18.68
CA ALA A 270 -15.51 -27.55 -18.79
C ALA A 270 -14.29 -27.05 -17.99
N GLN A 271 -14.44 -26.01 -17.15
CA GLN A 271 -13.34 -25.45 -16.37
C GLN A 271 -13.30 -26.04 -14.95
N ASP A 272 -12.13 -26.51 -14.51
CA ASP A 272 -11.91 -27.06 -13.16
C ASP A 272 -11.96 -25.98 -12.07
N TRP A 273 -11.50 -24.77 -12.39
CA TRP A 273 -11.41 -23.65 -11.45
C TRP A 273 -12.13 -22.45 -12.02
N VAL A 274 -13.04 -21.83 -11.30
CA VAL A 274 -13.75 -20.64 -11.78
C VAL A 274 -13.87 -19.60 -10.68
N SER A 275 -13.50 -18.36 -11.01
CA SER A 275 -13.77 -17.19 -10.20
C SER A 275 -14.80 -16.32 -10.88
N GLY A 276 -15.68 -15.71 -10.09
CA GLY A 276 -16.44 -14.54 -10.49
C GLY A 276 -15.50 -13.41 -10.84
N SER A 277 -16.01 -12.49 -11.64
CA SER A 277 -15.27 -11.35 -12.14
C SER A 277 -16.22 -10.21 -12.52
N GLY A 278 -15.66 -9.02 -12.69
CA GLY A 278 -16.44 -7.84 -13.05
C GLY A 278 -16.70 -7.75 -14.56
N ASN A 279 -16.55 -6.52 -15.06
CA ASN A 279 -16.70 -6.25 -16.48
C ASN A 279 -15.58 -6.91 -17.29
N ILE A 280 -15.95 -7.51 -18.43
CA ILE A 280 -15.00 -7.79 -19.50
C ILE A 280 -14.67 -6.43 -20.13
N LEU A 281 -13.41 -6.02 -20.01
CA LEU A 281 -12.92 -4.73 -20.50
C LEU A 281 -12.52 -4.81 -21.97
N VAL A 282 -11.98 -5.96 -22.40
CA VAL A 282 -11.53 -6.20 -23.76
C VAL A 282 -12.05 -7.56 -24.21
N LYS A 283 -12.56 -7.64 -25.43
CA LYS A 283 -13.02 -8.87 -26.06
C LYS A 283 -12.61 -8.86 -27.53
N ASP A 284 -12.09 -9.97 -28.01
CA ASP A 284 -11.63 -10.15 -29.39
C ASP A 284 -10.60 -9.07 -29.85
N GLY A 285 -9.78 -8.58 -28.91
CA GLY A 285 -8.76 -7.56 -29.17
C GLY A 285 -9.29 -6.12 -29.25
N GLU A 286 -10.55 -5.89 -28.88
CA GLU A 286 -11.18 -4.56 -28.87
C GLU A 286 -11.81 -4.27 -27.51
N ILE A 287 -11.89 -2.99 -27.15
CA ILE A 287 -12.53 -2.58 -25.88
C ILE A 287 -14.02 -2.89 -25.94
N PHE A 288 -14.51 -3.56 -24.91
CA PHE A 288 -15.83 -4.18 -24.89
C PHE A 288 -16.86 -3.32 -24.13
N ASP A 289 -17.84 -2.81 -24.87
CA ASP A 289 -19.08 -2.16 -24.41
C ASP A 289 -18.93 -1.20 -23.21
N GLU A 290 -18.27 -0.07 -23.44
CA GLU A 290 -18.03 0.95 -22.40
C GLU A 290 -19.31 1.52 -21.80
N ALA A 291 -20.42 1.51 -22.55
CA ALA A 291 -21.69 2.03 -22.08
C ALA A 291 -22.32 1.14 -20.99
N LYS A 292 -21.88 -0.12 -20.87
CA LYS A 292 -22.29 -1.04 -19.80
C LYS A 292 -21.33 -1.07 -18.63
N TRP A 293 -20.20 -0.39 -18.73
CA TRP A 293 -19.33 -0.21 -17.60
C TRP A 293 -20.01 0.65 -16.54
N ASP A 294 -19.76 0.36 -15.27
CA ASP A 294 -20.34 1.16 -14.19
C ASP A 294 -19.72 2.56 -14.12
N ASN A 295 -20.32 3.42 -13.31
CA ASN A 295 -19.92 4.82 -13.15
C ASN A 295 -18.50 4.97 -12.53
N THR A 296 -17.94 3.89 -11.98
CA THR A 296 -16.59 3.86 -11.37
C THR A 296 -15.48 3.66 -12.41
N ILE A 297 -15.85 3.48 -13.69
CA ILE A 297 -14.92 3.34 -14.81
C ILE A 297 -13.93 4.51 -14.91
N THR A 298 -14.40 5.74 -14.73
CA THR A 298 -13.60 6.97 -14.81
C THR A 298 -12.86 7.26 -13.51
N SER A 299 -13.14 6.50 -12.45
CA SER A 299 -12.50 6.70 -11.16
C SER A 299 -11.11 6.08 -11.18
N VAL A 300 -10.14 6.84 -10.72
CA VAL A 300 -8.76 6.38 -10.59
C VAL A 300 -8.61 5.62 -9.28
N ASN A 301 -8.23 4.34 -9.37
CA ASN A 301 -8.08 3.46 -8.21
C ASN A 301 -6.93 2.46 -8.43
N PRO A 302 -6.42 1.82 -7.37
CA PRO A 302 -5.72 0.56 -7.51
C PRO A 302 -6.62 -0.46 -8.23
N ARG A 303 -6.05 -1.28 -9.11
CA ARG A 303 -6.80 -2.23 -9.94
C ARG A 303 -6.11 -3.59 -9.96
N THR A 304 -6.92 -4.64 -10.04
CA THR A 304 -6.48 -5.98 -10.44
C THR A 304 -7.24 -6.37 -11.70
N ALA A 305 -6.54 -6.95 -12.68
CA ALA A 305 -7.15 -7.48 -13.89
C ALA A 305 -6.40 -8.70 -14.40
N VAL A 306 -7.11 -9.53 -15.17
CA VAL A 306 -6.54 -10.71 -15.83
C VAL A 306 -6.79 -10.63 -17.32
N GLY A 307 -5.72 -10.75 -18.10
CA GLY A 307 -5.70 -10.72 -19.55
C GLY A 307 -5.33 -12.07 -20.15
N ILE A 308 -5.85 -12.35 -21.33
CA ILE A 308 -5.58 -13.57 -22.09
C ILE A 308 -5.07 -13.14 -23.46
N ARG A 309 -3.89 -13.61 -23.85
CA ARG A 309 -3.31 -13.43 -25.18
C ARG A 309 -3.80 -14.50 -26.16
N SER A 310 -3.65 -14.22 -27.45
CA SER A 310 -4.00 -15.16 -28.52
C SER A 310 -3.18 -16.46 -28.51
N ASP A 311 -1.98 -16.45 -27.92
CA ASP A 311 -1.14 -17.63 -27.73
C ASP A 311 -1.50 -18.45 -26.48
N GLY A 312 -2.49 -18.00 -25.70
CA GLY A 312 -2.93 -18.63 -24.46
C GLY A 312 -2.18 -18.17 -23.21
N THR A 313 -1.21 -17.26 -23.32
CA THR A 313 -0.56 -16.64 -22.16
C THR A 313 -1.56 -15.85 -21.34
N VAL A 314 -1.55 -16.07 -20.03
CA VAL A 314 -2.38 -15.34 -19.07
C VAL A 314 -1.53 -14.28 -18.39
N VAL A 315 -2.05 -13.05 -18.33
CA VAL A 315 -1.38 -11.88 -17.76
C VAL A 315 -2.20 -11.41 -16.55
N TYR A 316 -1.63 -11.49 -15.36
CA TYR A 316 -2.24 -11.01 -14.12
C TYR A 316 -1.60 -9.69 -13.76
N LEU A 317 -2.38 -8.60 -13.74
CA LEU A 317 -1.87 -7.26 -13.49
C LEU A 317 -2.48 -6.71 -12.21
N VAL A 318 -1.62 -6.21 -11.32
CA VAL A 318 -1.99 -5.31 -10.22
C VAL A 318 -1.40 -3.94 -10.50
N ASN A 319 -2.23 -2.91 -10.54
CA ASN A 319 -1.83 -1.50 -10.60
C ASN A 319 -2.06 -0.91 -9.20
N ASP A 320 -1.01 -0.43 -8.56
CA ASP A 320 -1.12 0.25 -7.27
C ASP A 320 -1.84 1.58 -7.42
N GLY A 321 -2.34 2.15 -6.33
CA GLY A 321 -3.04 3.41 -6.40
C GLY A 321 -3.27 4.07 -5.05
N ARG A 322 -3.78 5.31 -5.08
CA ARG A 322 -4.06 6.14 -3.88
C ARG A 322 -2.81 6.40 -3.02
N SER A 323 -1.62 6.37 -3.60
CA SER A 323 -0.37 6.75 -2.94
C SER A 323 0.39 7.79 -3.76
N THR A 324 1.42 8.39 -3.16
CA THR A 324 2.35 9.27 -3.89
C THR A 324 3.22 8.49 -4.88
N ALA A 325 3.41 7.19 -4.65
CA ALA A 325 4.13 6.29 -5.52
C ALA A 325 3.25 5.88 -6.72
N SER A 326 1.97 5.61 -6.53
CA SER A 326 1.07 5.28 -7.65
C SER A 326 -0.28 5.94 -7.50
N ARG A 327 -0.72 6.61 -8.56
CA ARG A 327 -2.07 7.17 -8.65
C ARG A 327 -3.11 6.06 -8.80
N GLY A 328 -2.78 5.04 -9.59
CA GLY A 328 -3.71 4.02 -10.08
C GLY A 328 -4.36 4.43 -11.40
N SER A 329 -5.24 3.57 -11.90
CA SER A 329 -5.84 3.75 -13.22
C SER A 329 -7.36 3.76 -13.17
N THR A 330 -7.92 4.45 -14.16
CA THR A 330 -9.25 4.15 -14.67
C THR A 330 -9.27 2.74 -15.26
N LEU A 331 -10.47 2.18 -15.42
CA LEU A 331 -10.61 0.88 -16.08
C LEU A 331 -10.39 0.98 -17.60
N ARG A 332 -10.64 2.15 -18.22
CA ARG A 332 -10.28 2.43 -19.61
C ARG A 332 -8.76 2.38 -19.81
N GLU A 333 -8.00 3.12 -19.01
CA GLU A 333 -6.53 3.11 -19.08
C GLU A 333 -5.98 1.69 -18.88
N LEU A 334 -6.55 0.94 -17.92
CA LEU A 334 -6.17 -0.45 -17.68
C LEU A 334 -6.43 -1.35 -18.91
N ALA A 335 -7.58 -1.21 -19.56
CA ALA A 335 -7.93 -1.95 -20.76
C ALA A 335 -6.96 -1.66 -21.92
N GLU A 336 -6.62 -0.38 -22.11
CA GLU A 336 -5.69 0.08 -23.13
C GLU A 336 -4.27 -0.43 -22.91
N ASP A 337 -3.78 -0.42 -21.65
CA ASP A 337 -2.46 -0.97 -21.33
C ASP A 337 -2.42 -2.49 -21.53
N MET A 338 -3.44 -3.22 -21.10
CA MET A 338 -3.44 -4.68 -21.30
C MET A 338 -3.61 -5.06 -22.78
N LEU A 339 -4.27 -4.23 -23.60
CA LEU A 339 -4.26 -4.35 -25.06
C LEU A 339 -2.86 -4.13 -25.64
N SER A 340 -2.11 -3.13 -25.19
CA SER A 340 -0.73 -2.90 -25.66
C SER A 340 0.21 -4.03 -25.22
N MET A 341 -0.10 -4.71 -24.12
CA MET A 341 0.53 -5.96 -23.71
C MET A 341 0.12 -7.18 -24.56
N GLY A 342 -0.75 -7.01 -25.57
CA GLY A 342 -1.17 -8.06 -26.50
C GLY A 342 -2.32 -8.94 -26.00
N CYS A 343 -3.02 -8.55 -24.93
CA CYS A 343 -4.20 -9.29 -24.47
C CYS A 343 -5.37 -9.08 -25.43
N THR A 344 -6.00 -10.16 -25.88
CA THR A 344 -7.21 -10.13 -26.71
C THR A 344 -8.49 -10.22 -25.89
N THR A 345 -8.38 -10.62 -24.63
CA THR A 345 -9.48 -10.62 -23.66
C THR A 345 -8.95 -10.10 -22.34
N VAL A 346 -9.66 -9.19 -21.69
CA VAL A 346 -9.27 -8.62 -20.40
C VAL A 346 -10.50 -8.57 -19.52
N VAL A 347 -10.35 -9.07 -18.30
CA VAL A 347 -11.42 -9.11 -17.30
C VAL A 347 -10.97 -8.32 -16.08
N ASN A 348 -11.84 -7.41 -15.63
CA ASN A 348 -11.61 -6.69 -14.39
C ASN A 348 -11.90 -7.58 -13.17
N MET A 349 -11.02 -7.50 -12.17
CA MET A 349 -11.19 -8.14 -10.87
C MET A 349 -11.50 -7.08 -9.80
N ASP A 350 -11.73 -7.51 -8.56
CA ASP A 350 -11.89 -6.57 -7.44
C ASP A 350 -10.63 -5.72 -7.28
N GLY A 351 -10.82 -4.45 -6.92
CA GLY A 351 -9.77 -3.44 -6.91
C GLY A 351 -9.73 -2.63 -5.62
N GLY A 352 -9.17 -1.42 -5.69
CA GLY A 352 -9.00 -0.58 -4.51
C GLY A 352 -8.13 -1.27 -3.46
N GLY A 353 -8.53 -1.21 -2.19
CA GLY A 353 -7.80 -1.84 -1.08
C GLY A 353 -7.72 -3.37 -1.14
N SER A 354 -8.49 -4.01 -2.04
CA SER A 354 -8.40 -5.45 -2.31
C SER A 354 -7.22 -5.83 -3.18
N SER A 355 -6.67 -4.88 -3.97
CA SER A 355 -5.62 -5.15 -4.96
C SER A 355 -4.33 -5.58 -4.25
N ALA A 356 -3.99 -6.85 -4.38
CA ALA A 356 -2.81 -7.42 -3.72
C ALA A 356 -2.22 -8.57 -4.56
N LEU A 357 -0.90 -8.57 -4.69
CA LEU A 357 -0.11 -9.63 -5.31
C LEU A 357 0.95 -10.10 -4.32
N ALA A 358 0.95 -11.39 -4.03
CA ALA A 358 1.92 -12.04 -3.15
C ALA A 358 2.71 -13.08 -3.96
N LEU A 359 4.03 -13.08 -3.85
CA LEU A 359 4.91 -14.01 -4.56
C LEU A 359 6.02 -14.53 -3.63
N ARG A 360 6.43 -15.78 -3.82
CA ARG A 360 7.72 -16.27 -3.32
C ARG A 360 8.84 -15.61 -4.12
N MET A 361 9.33 -14.49 -3.61
CA MET A 361 10.43 -13.76 -4.21
C MET A 361 11.77 -14.37 -3.79
N PRO A 362 12.71 -14.58 -4.73
CA PRO A 362 14.02 -15.11 -4.40
C PRO A 362 14.75 -14.26 -3.35
N GLY A 363 15.43 -14.92 -2.41
CA GLY A 363 16.19 -14.25 -1.34
C GLY A 363 15.32 -13.69 -0.21
N LYS A 364 14.01 -13.96 -0.25
CA LYS A 364 13.08 -13.65 0.83
C LYS A 364 12.57 -14.94 1.46
N ASP A 365 12.46 -14.92 2.78
CA ASP A 365 11.78 -15.97 3.52
C ASP A 365 10.27 -15.76 3.40
N GLY A 366 9.53 -16.81 3.07
CA GLY A 366 8.08 -16.77 2.91
C GLY A 366 7.62 -16.01 1.65
N PHE A 367 6.45 -15.38 1.74
CA PHE A 367 5.82 -14.66 0.65
C PHE A 367 6.02 -13.15 0.80
N THR A 368 6.36 -12.49 -0.30
CA THR A 368 6.49 -11.03 -0.38
C THR A 368 5.22 -10.46 -0.99
N ILE A 369 4.59 -9.48 -0.31
CA ILE A 369 3.60 -8.61 -0.94
C ILE A 369 4.38 -7.64 -1.82
N VAL A 370 4.23 -7.76 -3.14
CA VAL A 370 5.10 -7.04 -4.07
C VAL A 370 4.60 -5.64 -4.39
N ASN A 371 3.33 -5.36 -4.11
CA ASN A 371 2.67 -4.06 -4.30
C ASN A 371 2.35 -3.40 -2.94
N GLU A 372 1.89 -2.16 -2.92
CA GLU A 372 1.52 -1.40 -1.72
C GLU A 372 -0.01 -1.37 -1.51
N PRO A 373 -0.58 -2.16 -0.57
CA PRO A 373 -2.02 -2.16 -0.33
C PRO A 373 -2.54 -0.77 0.08
N SER A 374 -3.51 -0.24 -0.67
CA SER A 374 -3.93 1.17 -0.53
C SER A 374 -4.61 1.53 0.80
N ASP A 375 -5.03 0.53 1.58
CA ASP A 375 -5.66 0.74 2.90
C ASP A 375 -4.62 0.84 4.03
N GLY A 376 -3.32 0.77 3.70
CA GLY A 376 -2.22 0.68 4.68
C GLY A 376 -2.12 -0.68 5.37
N SER A 377 -2.99 -1.63 5.03
CA SER A 377 -3.00 -3.01 5.50
C SER A 377 -3.63 -3.95 4.47
N LEU A 378 -3.38 -5.25 4.61
CA LEU A 378 -3.98 -6.26 3.73
C LEU A 378 -5.48 -6.40 4.04
N ARG A 379 -6.32 -6.19 3.02
CA ARG A 379 -7.76 -6.40 3.12
C ARG A 379 -8.11 -7.88 3.01
N ALA A 380 -9.03 -8.34 3.86
CA ALA A 380 -9.64 -9.66 3.71
C ALA A 380 -10.71 -9.63 2.61
N VAL A 381 -10.58 -10.49 1.60
CA VAL A 381 -11.53 -10.64 0.49
C VAL A 381 -12.06 -12.06 0.36
N CYS A 382 -13.00 -12.28 -0.55
CA CYS A 382 -13.79 -13.51 -0.65
C CYS A 382 -13.09 -14.65 -1.40
N THR A 383 -12.31 -14.32 -2.44
CA THR A 383 -11.67 -15.29 -3.33
C THR A 383 -10.32 -14.79 -3.83
N TYR A 384 -9.46 -15.74 -4.19
CA TYR A 384 -8.14 -15.49 -4.75
C TYR A 384 -7.85 -16.46 -5.90
N ILE A 385 -7.04 -16.00 -6.85
CA ILE A 385 -6.34 -16.88 -7.79
C ILE A 385 -4.96 -17.17 -7.18
N LEU A 386 -4.67 -18.44 -6.93
CA LEU A 386 -3.37 -18.88 -6.43
C LEU A 386 -2.55 -19.50 -7.55
N PHE A 387 -1.26 -19.21 -7.56
CA PHE A 387 -0.30 -19.86 -8.44
C PHE A 387 0.32 -21.03 -7.69
N VAL A 388 0.18 -22.25 -8.21
CA VAL A 388 0.65 -23.48 -7.55
C VAL A 388 1.54 -24.30 -8.47
N THR A 389 2.32 -25.22 -7.91
CA THR A 389 3.17 -26.13 -8.69
C THR A 389 3.20 -27.55 -8.14
N ASP A 390 3.16 -28.55 -9.02
CA ASP A 390 3.34 -29.96 -8.65
C ASP A 390 4.82 -30.36 -8.60
N ALA A 391 5.74 -29.44 -8.92
CA ALA A 391 7.17 -29.72 -8.86
C ALA A 391 7.56 -30.07 -7.42
N ALA A 392 8.21 -31.22 -7.24
CA ALA A 392 8.74 -31.61 -5.95
C ALA A 392 9.92 -30.70 -5.54
N ALA A 393 9.92 -30.29 -4.27
CA ALA A 393 11.05 -29.57 -3.69
C ALA A 393 12.29 -30.47 -3.71
N SER A 394 13.31 -30.09 -4.49
CA SER A 394 14.54 -30.87 -4.58
C SER A 394 15.52 -30.54 -3.46
N GLY A 395 15.32 -29.41 -2.75
CA GLY A 395 16.25 -28.91 -1.74
C GLY A 395 17.63 -28.52 -2.28
N SER A 396 17.78 -28.48 -3.61
CA SER A 396 19.04 -28.16 -4.29
C SER A 396 18.82 -27.02 -5.28
N ALA A 397 19.76 -26.08 -5.32
CA ALA A 397 19.68 -24.89 -6.17
C ALA A 397 19.46 -25.26 -7.64
N ARG A 398 18.43 -24.64 -8.24
CA ARG A 398 18.10 -24.73 -9.66
C ARG A 398 18.17 -23.37 -10.34
N SER A 399 17.55 -22.37 -9.73
CA SER A 399 17.51 -21.00 -10.23
C SER A 399 18.32 -20.10 -9.31
N LEU A 400 19.11 -19.20 -9.89
CA LEU A 400 19.95 -18.25 -9.17
C LEU A 400 19.47 -16.82 -9.44
N PHE A 401 19.57 -15.96 -8.44
CA PHE A 401 19.10 -14.58 -8.52
C PHE A 401 20.11 -13.63 -7.86
N ILE A 402 20.12 -12.37 -8.28
CA ILE A 402 20.76 -11.28 -7.53
C ILE A 402 19.68 -10.58 -6.71
N GLU A 403 19.98 -10.20 -5.47
CA GLU A 403 19.01 -9.45 -4.64
C GLU A 403 18.85 -7.99 -5.11
N GLN A 404 19.87 -7.45 -5.78
CA GLN A 404 19.90 -6.10 -6.33
C GLN A 404 19.23 -6.01 -7.72
N ASP A 405 18.45 -7.01 -8.14
CA ASP A 405 17.84 -7.05 -9.46
C ASP A 405 16.93 -5.83 -9.70
N GLY A 406 17.14 -5.13 -10.81
CA GLY A 406 16.47 -3.89 -11.18
C GLY A 406 16.97 -2.66 -10.42
N ALA A 407 18.07 -2.74 -9.66
CA ALA A 407 18.61 -1.58 -8.95
C ALA A 407 19.24 -0.54 -9.89
N TYR A 408 19.21 0.72 -9.48
CA TYR A 408 19.95 1.80 -10.14
C TYR A 408 21.35 1.93 -9.57
N VAL A 409 22.35 2.05 -10.44
CA VAL A 409 23.75 2.22 -10.07
C VAL A 409 24.32 3.42 -10.79
N LEU A 410 24.99 4.32 -10.07
CA LEU A 410 25.67 5.44 -10.70
C LEU A 410 26.85 4.93 -11.54
N ALA A 411 27.01 5.46 -12.75
CA ALA A 411 28.09 5.12 -13.65
C ALA A 411 29.46 5.17 -12.94
N GLY A 412 30.25 4.12 -13.11
CA GLY A 412 31.54 3.98 -12.45
C GLY A 412 31.50 3.74 -10.94
N SER A 413 30.33 3.56 -10.31
CA SER A 413 30.23 3.10 -8.92
C SER A 413 30.24 1.57 -8.81
N SER A 414 30.41 1.06 -7.60
CA SER A 414 30.48 -0.38 -7.31
C SER A 414 29.30 -0.81 -6.44
N VAL A 415 28.85 -2.05 -6.61
CA VAL A 415 27.79 -2.65 -5.81
C VAL A 415 28.22 -4.03 -5.37
N GLU A 416 28.07 -4.32 -4.08
CA GLU A 416 28.22 -5.69 -3.58
C GLU A 416 26.94 -6.47 -3.89
N LEU A 417 27.08 -7.50 -4.73
CA LEU A 417 25.99 -8.39 -5.12
C LEU A 417 25.78 -9.46 -4.06
N SER A 418 24.52 -9.62 -3.67
CA SER A 418 24.05 -10.75 -2.87
C SER A 418 23.27 -11.71 -3.76
N TYR A 419 23.43 -13.00 -3.52
CA TYR A 419 22.86 -14.05 -4.36
C TYR A 419 21.85 -14.90 -3.58
N ALA A 420 20.76 -15.24 -4.25
CA ALA A 420 19.75 -16.16 -3.73
C ALA A 420 19.58 -17.35 -4.67
N ALA A 421 19.10 -18.47 -4.13
CA ALA A 421 18.80 -19.67 -4.90
C ALA A 421 17.42 -20.21 -4.56
N THR A 422 16.74 -20.75 -5.58
CA THR A 422 15.53 -21.54 -5.39
C THR A 422 15.67 -22.92 -6.05
N ASP A 423 14.92 -23.89 -5.51
CA ASP A 423 14.83 -25.23 -6.08
C ASP A 423 13.75 -25.33 -7.19
N ASN A 424 13.47 -26.55 -7.68
CA ASN A 424 12.48 -26.76 -8.74
C ASN A 424 11.04 -26.41 -8.32
N ALA A 425 10.74 -26.35 -7.01
CA ALA A 425 9.46 -25.97 -6.45
C ALA A 425 9.42 -24.50 -6.01
N LEU A 426 10.42 -23.72 -6.44
CA LEU A 426 10.60 -22.30 -6.12
C LEU A 426 10.75 -22.05 -4.61
N ARG A 427 11.16 -23.06 -3.84
CA ARG A 427 11.49 -22.87 -2.42
C ARG A 427 12.90 -22.33 -2.29
N THR A 428 13.09 -21.36 -1.40
CA THR A 428 14.42 -20.84 -1.04
C THR A 428 15.28 -21.98 -0.52
N VAL A 429 16.51 -22.07 -1.03
CA VAL A 429 17.51 -23.05 -0.61
C VAL A 429 18.84 -22.36 -0.35
N GLU A 430 19.78 -23.06 0.29
CA GLU A 430 21.12 -22.55 0.51
C GLU A 430 21.77 -22.16 -0.83
N THR A 431 22.25 -20.91 -0.90
CA THR A 431 22.88 -20.39 -2.11
C THR A 431 24.26 -21.01 -2.29
N PRO A 432 24.52 -21.73 -3.40
CA PRO A 432 25.83 -22.31 -3.67
C PRO A 432 26.84 -21.22 -4.05
N ALA A 433 28.12 -21.57 -4.19
CA ALA A 433 29.11 -20.65 -4.73
C ALA A 433 28.72 -20.22 -6.17
N VAL A 434 28.44 -18.94 -6.36
CA VAL A 434 27.98 -18.37 -7.65
C VAL A 434 29.15 -17.78 -8.42
N THR A 435 29.20 -18.09 -9.72
CA THR A 435 30.00 -17.34 -10.69
C THR A 435 29.09 -16.36 -11.43
N ALA A 436 29.41 -15.07 -11.36
CA ALA A 436 28.66 -14.00 -12.00
C ALA A 436 29.49 -13.29 -13.09
N SER A 437 28.82 -12.79 -14.12
CA SER A 437 29.42 -11.98 -15.19
C SER A 437 28.44 -10.92 -15.67
N ALA A 438 28.94 -9.75 -16.06
CA ALA A 438 28.13 -8.65 -16.59
C ALA A 438 28.25 -8.56 -18.12
N THR A 439 27.24 -8.01 -18.80
CA THR A 439 27.30 -7.78 -20.26
C THR A 439 28.04 -6.50 -20.62
N ARG A 440 28.08 -5.50 -19.74
CA ARG A 440 28.71 -4.20 -19.99
C ARG A 440 29.80 -3.84 -18.97
N GLY A 441 29.50 -3.99 -17.69
CA GLY A 441 30.41 -3.75 -16.57
C GLY A 441 31.34 -4.94 -16.31
N SER A 442 31.77 -5.08 -15.06
CA SER A 442 32.57 -6.23 -14.63
C SER A 442 32.14 -6.73 -13.26
N VAL A 443 32.34 -8.01 -12.98
CA VAL A 443 32.11 -8.60 -11.66
C VAL A 443 33.41 -9.28 -11.22
N SER A 444 33.91 -8.91 -10.04
CA SER A 444 35.08 -9.51 -9.42
C SER A 444 34.72 -9.99 -8.01
N GLY A 445 34.70 -11.32 -7.82
CA GLY A 445 34.08 -11.91 -6.63
C GLY A 445 32.59 -11.57 -6.61
N ASN A 446 32.14 -10.87 -5.57
CA ASN A 446 30.76 -10.40 -5.44
C ASN A 446 30.61 -8.91 -5.78
N VAL A 447 31.67 -8.22 -6.19
CA VAL A 447 31.60 -6.79 -6.46
C VAL A 447 31.37 -6.55 -7.95
N TYR A 448 30.21 -5.97 -8.27
CA TYR A 448 29.92 -5.41 -9.58
C TYR A 448 30.51 -4.00 -9.69
N LYS A 449 31.15 -3.71 -10.83
CA LYS A 449 31.58 -2.36 -11.20
C LYS A 449 30.80 -1.89 -12.42
N ALA A 450 30.05 -0.81 -12.24
CA ALA A 450 29.26 -0.23 -13.32
C ALA A 450 30.16 0.37 -14.42
N PRO A 451 29.78 0.23 -15.72
CA PRO A 451 30.44 0.93 -16.82
C PRO A 451 30.29 2.45 -16.69
N ALA A 452 31.06 3.19 -17.50
CA ALA A 452 31.02 4.66 -17.52
C ALA A 452 29.81 5.23 -18.27
N SER A 453 29.12 4.42 -19.10
CA SER A 453 27.95 4.84 -19.87
C SER A 453 26.66 4.30 -19.26
N GLU A 454 25.57 5.06 -19.43
CA GLU A 454 24.23 4.66 -19.01
C GLU A 454 23.63 3.51 -19.84
N GLY A 455 22.62 2.86 -19.26
CA GLY A 455 21.86 1.77 -19.87
C GLY A 455 21.75 0.55 -18.96
N THR A 456 21.02 -0.46 -19.41
CA THR A 456 20.83 -1.71 -18.66
C THR A 456 22.02 -2.66 -18.84
N ASP A 457 22.51 -3.23 -17.76
CA ASP A 457 23.50 -4.31 -17.73
C ASP A 457 22.83 -5.60 -17.28
N THR A 458 23.20 -6.74 -17.86
CA THR A 458 22.66 -8.05 -17.51
C THR A 458 23.72 -8.84 -16.78
N ILE A 459 23.43 -9.20 -15.54
CA ILE A 459 24.27 -10.06 -14.72
C ILE A 459 23.83 -11.51 -14.96
N ARG A 460 24.73 -12.34 -15.48
CA ARG A 460 24.51 -13.78 -15.68
C ARG A 460 25.13 -14.56 -14.54
N LEU A 461 24.38 -15.49 -13.98
CA LEU A 461 24.74 -16.29 -12.82
C LEU A 461 24.84 -17.77 -13.20
N SER A 462 25.81 -18.47 -12.61
CA SER A 462 25.94 -19.92 -12.78
C SER A 462 26.58 -20.58 -11.55
N SER A 463 26.13 -21.80 -11.25
CA SER A 463 26.76 -22.69 -10.27
C SER A 463 26.40 -24.14 -10.61
N GLY A 464 27.34 -24.91 -11.15
CA GLY A 464 27.07 -26.27 -11.62
C GLY A 464 25.95 -26.31 -12.67
N THR A 465 24.81 -26.90 -12.34
CA THR A 465 23.61 -26.93 -13.19
C THR A 465 22.60 -25.82 -12.89
N ALA A 466 22.81 -25.06 -11.82
CA ALA A 466 21.97 -23.92 -11.47
C ALA A 466 22.39 -22.70 -12.30
N TYR A 467 21.43 -21.93 -12.76
CA TYR A 467 21.67 -20.75 -13.58
C TYR A 467 20.61 -19.68 -13.29
N GLY A 468 20.91 -18.46 -13.71
CA GLY A 468 19.94 -17.38 -13.70
C GLY A 468 20.55 -16.09 -14.20
N SER A 469 19.80 -15.02 -14.08
CA SER A 469 20.26 -13.68 -14.43
C SER A 469 19.44 -12.63 -13.70
N GLY A 470 20.00 -11.44 -13.55
CA GLY A 470 19.27 -10.24 -13.18
C GLY A 470 19.79 -9.03 -13.95
N THR A 471 19.15 -7.89 -13.77
CA THR A 471 19.52 -6.64 -14.45
C THR A 471 19.91 -5.56 -13.46
N LEU A 472 20.80 -4.66 -13.88
CA LEU A 472 21.14 -3.43 -13.17
C LEU A 472 21.03 -2.27 -14.15
N HIS A 473 20.47 -1.15 -13.71
CA HIS A 473 20.31 0.03 -14.56
C HIS A 473 21.39 1.06 -14.21
N VAL A 474 22.28 1.31 -15.16
CA VAL A 474 23.36 2.28 -14.98
C VAL A 474 22.87 3.65 -15.41
N ILE A 475 23.02 4.65 -14.54
CA ILE A 475 22.65 6.05 -14.82
C ILE A 475 23.85 6.97 -14.66
N THR A 476 23.84 8.10 -15.36
CA THR A 476 24.88 9.14 -15.23
C THR A 476 24.44 10.32 -14.36
N LYS A 477 23.12 10.50 -14.19
CA LYS A 477 22.52 11.57 -13.42
C LYS A 477 21.27 11.07 -12.68
N ALA A 478 21.11 11.50 -11.43
CA ALA A 478 19.93 11.24 -10.62
C ALA A 478 18.90 12.39 -10.71
N ASP A 479 17.68 12.19 -10.22
CA ASP A 479 16.63 13.21 -10.18
C ASP A 479 16.67 14.03 -8.89
N THR A 480 17.01 13.39 -7.77
CA THR A 480 17.08 14.04 -6.46
C THR A 480 18.37 13.69 -5.73
N LEU A 481 18.84 14.65 -4.93
CA LEU A 481 19.97 14.50 -4.01
C LEU A 481 19.50 14.90 -2.62
N LYS A 482 19.47 13.93 -1.71
CA LYS A 482 19.10 14.12 -0.31
C LYS A 482 20.37 14.11 0.53
N VAL A 483 20.54 15.15 1.34
CA VAL A 483 21.59 15.20 2.36
C VAL A 483 20.90 15.26 3.72
N THR A 484 21.27 14.34 4.59
CA THR A 484 20.74 14.25 5.96
C THR A 484 21.86 14.31 6.96
N ASP A 485 21.54 14.77 8.17
CA ASP A 485 22.38 14.50 9.33
C ASP A 485 22.38 12.98 9.59
N ALA A 486 23.57 12.38 9.63
CA ALA A 486 23.73 10.95 9.83
C ALA A 486 23.31 10.48 11.23
N ALA A 487 23.35 11.37 12.24
CA ALA A 487 22.96 11.04 13.61
C ALA A 487 21.43 11.04 13.78
N THR A 488 20.75 12.05 13.22
CA THR A 488 19.29 12.24 13.44
C THR A 488 18.42 11.78 12.27
N GLY A 489 19.00 11.61 11.07
CA GLY A 489 18.24 11.34 9.85
C GLY A 489 17.52 12.56 9.25
N THR A 490 17.65 13.72 9.89
CA THR A 490 16.98 14.97 9.48
C THR A 490 17.52 15.46 8.15
N ALA A 491 16.63 15.83 7.22
CA ALA A 491 17.02 16.43 5.95
C ALA A 491 17.62 17.82 6.17
N LEU A 492 18.79 18.06 5.60
CA LEU A 492 19.54 19.29 5.80
C LEU A 492 19.25 20.29 4.68
N THR A 493 18.71 21.43 5.07
CA THR A 493 18.66 22.68 4.29
C THR A 493 19.46 23.78 4.98
N SER A 494 19.56 23.71 6.31
CA SER A 494 20.42 24.55 7.14
C SER A 494 20.85 23.81 8.40
N ALA A 495 21.92 24.27 9.04
CA ALA A 495 22.29 23.86 10.39
C ALA A 495 22.92 25.03 11.17
N VAL A 496 22.64 25.08 12.47
CA VAL A 496 23.29 25.98 13.43
C VAL A 496 24.22 25.14 14.31
N LEU A 497 25.52 25.45 14.29
CA LEU A 497 26.55 24.63 14.93
C LEU A 497 27.39 25.47 15.90
N GLU A 498 27.72 24.91 17.06
CA GLU A 498 28.70 25.49 17.96
C GLU A 498 30.11 25.38 17.39
N LYS A 499 31.00 26.30 17.78
CA LYS A 499 32.41 26.19 17.38
C LYS A 499 33.00 24.90 17.93
N GLY A 500 33.55 24.09 17.03
CA GLY A 500 34.11 22.76 17.31
C GLY A 500 33.10 21.62 17.14
N GLU A 501 31.80 21.92 16.97
CA GLU A 501 30.77 20.92 16.72
C GLU A 501 30.96 20.28 15.33
N THR A 502 30.67 18.99 15.25
CA THR A 502 30.79 18.19 14.02
C THR A 502 29.42 17.78 13.52
N LEU A 503 29.20 17.87 12.21
CA LEU A 503 28.01 17.40 11.52
C LEU A 503 28.41 16.32 10.51
N SER A 504 27.99 15.08 10.75
CA SER A 504 28.23 13.96 9.83
C SER A 504 27.14 13.91 8.78
N LEU A 505 27.50 13.94 7.51
CA LEU A 505 26.55 13.98 6.40
C LEU A 505 26.31 12.57 5.85
N LYS A 506 25.05 12.21 5.65
CA LYS A 506 24.65 11.07 4.83
C LYS A 506 24.06 11.60 3.52
N VAL A 507 24.59 11.12 2.40
CA VAL A 507 24.20 11.55 1.06
C VAL A 507 23.54 10.39 0.35
N ALA A 508 22.34 10.61 -0.17
CA ALA A 508 21.59 9.63 -0.97
C ALA A 508 21.09 10.31 -2.25
N ALA A 509 21.16 9.58 -3.36
CA ALA A 509 20.60 10.01 -4.63
C ALA A 509 19.43 9.11 -5.00
N GLN A 510 18.39 9.68 -5.62
CA GLN A 510 17.30 8.90 -6.17
C GLN A 510 17.07 9.22 -7.63
N TYR A 511 16.72 8.19 -8.39
CA TYR A 511 16.31 8.28 -9.77
C TYR A 511 14.95 7.59 -9.89
N LEU A 512 13.97 8.33 -10.39
CA LEU A 512 12.58 7.90 -10.47
C LEU A 512 12.02 7.36 -9.13
N LEU A 513 12.31 8.08 -8.05
CA LEU A 513 11.95 7.75 -6.66
C LEU A 513 12.59 6.46 -6.09
N ARG A 514 13.58 5.88 -6.77
CA ARG A 514 14.31 4.70 -6.31
C ARG A 514 15.74 5.08 -5.94
N ASP A 515 16.27 4.41 -4.91
CA ASP A 515 17.63 4.66 -4.45
C ASP A 515 18.66 4.26 -5.51
N VAL A 516 19.70 5.09 -5.61
CA VAL A 516 20.83 4.88 -6.52
C VAL A 516 22.04 4.43 -5.71
N TYR A 517 22.57 3.26 -6.04
CA TYR A 517 23.84 2.80 -5.51
C TYR A 517 24.98 3.66 -6.04
N MET A 518 25.79 4.19 -5.13
CA MET A 518 26.85 5.13 -5.44
C MET A 518 28.03 4.95 -4.48
N ASP A 519 29.25 4.93 -5.02
CA ASP A 519 30.47 4.91 -4.19
C ASP A 519 30.59 6.24 -3.42
N SER A 520 31.03 6.22 -2.17
CA SER A 520 31.23 7.46 -1.39
C SER A 520 32.20 8.44 -2.06
N SER A 521 33.16 7.93 -2.85
CA SER A 521 34.09 8.73 -3.64
C SER A 521 33.42 9.51 -4.79
N ALA A 522 32.17 9.21 -5.14
CA ALA A 522 31.40 9.98 -6.12
C ALA A 522 30.74 11.23 -5.52
N VAL A 523 30.84 11.41 -4.20
CA VAL A 523 30.38 12.61 -3.50
C VAL A 523 31.53 13.60 -3.35
N THR A 524 31.24 14.86 -3.62
CA THR A 524 32.18 15.96 -3.44
C THR A 524 31.57 17.04 -2.55
N TYR A 525 32.43 17.69 -1.77
CA TYR A 525 32.05 18.72 -0.81
C TYR A 525 32.86 19.98 -1.05
N SER A 526 32.23 21.14 -0.92
CA SER A 526 32.92 22.43 -0.89
C SER A 526 32.27 23.35 0.13
N VAL A 527 33.09 24.18 0.78
CA VAL A 527 32.66 25.13 1.80
C VAL A 527 32.91 26.55 1.31
N SER A 528 31.88 27.39 1.36
CA SER A 528 31.97 28.83 1.15
C SER A 528 31.73 29.57 2.46
N GLY A 529 32.50 30.63 2.70
CA GLY A 529 32.50 31.36 3.97
C GLY A 529 33.47 30.77 5.00
N SER A 530 33.80 31.55 6.02
CA SER A 530 34.74 31.17 7.08
C SER A 530 34.04 30.39 8.19
N ILE A 531 33.31 29.33 7.83
CA ILE A 531 32.44 28.56 8.74
C ILE A 531 33.06 27.26 9.25
N GLY A 532 33.93 26.61 8.46
CA GLY A 532 34.44 25.29 8.83
C GLY A 532 35.22 24.58 7.75
N THR A 533 35.45 23.29 7.98
CA THR A 533 36.09 22.37 7.04
C THR A 533 35.27 21.08 6.94
N VAL A 534 35.39 20.35 5.83
CA VAL A 534 34.68 19.09 5.59
C VAL A 534 35.67 18.05 5.09
N THR A 535 35.56 16.83 5.61
CA THR A 535 36.38 15.70 5.19
C THR A 535 35.81 14.99 3.95
N ALA A 536 36.59 14.12 3.32
CA ALA A 536 36.15 13.37 2.13
C ALA A 536 35.03 12.35 2.43
N ASP A 537 34.94 11.89 3.67
CA ASP A 537 33.85 11.04 4.20
C ASP A 537 32.63 11.84 4.68
N GLY A 538 32.61 13.16 4.46
CA GLY A 538 31.43 13.99 4.69
C GLY A 538 31.24 14.42 6.15
N VAL A 539 32.30 14.53 6.95
CA VAL A 539 32.23 15.08 8.30
C VAL A 539 32.60 16.56 8.25
N PHE A 540 31.61 17.44 8.45
CA PHE A 540 31.83 18.88 8.59
C PHE A 540 32.21 19.22 10.03
N THR A 541 33.22 20.06 10.24
CA THR A 541 33.62 20.61 11.55
C THR A 541 33.54 22.13 11.52
N ALA A 542 32.75 22.70 12.43
CA ALA A 542 32.59 24.15 12.55
C ALA A 542 33.82 24.80 13.19
N THR A 543 34.70 25.41 12.40
CA THR A 543 35.94 26.04 12.90
C THR A 543 35.95 27.57 12.80
N GLY A 544 34.88 28.15 12.26
CA GLY A 544 34.71 29.59 12.13
C GLY A 544 34.54 30.32 13.46
N SER A 545 34.39 31.64 13.38
CA SER A 545 34.02 32.48 14.53
C SER A 545 32.52 32.38 14.81
N PRO A 546 32.07 32.58 16.07
CA PRO A 546 30.65 32.74 16.39
C PRO A 546 29.96 33.74 15.46
N GLY A 547 28.77 33.40 14.98
CA GLY A 547 27.99 34.20 14.03
C GLY A 547 28.45 34.13 12.58
N ALA A 548 29.51 33.38 12.25
CA ALA A 548 29.90 33.17 10.87
C ALA A 548 28.79 32.42 10.10
N GLU A 549 28.47 32.91 8.91
CA GLU A 549 27.50 32.30 8.01
C GLU A 549 28.18 31.91 6.69
N GLY A 550 27.74 30.81 6.11
CA GLY A 550 28.31 30.26 4.90
C GLY A 550 27.50 29.10 4.34
N THR A 551 28.03 28.48 3.31
CA THR A 551 27.33 27.41 2.58
C THR A 551 28.21 26.18 2.48
N LEU A 552 27.66 25.04 2.87
CA LEU A 552 28.22 23.73 2.57
C LEU A 552 27.50 23.17 1.34
N THR A 553 28.25 23.03 0.25
CA THR A 553 27.74 22.51 -1.02
C THR A 553 28.15 21.05 -1.16
N VAL A 554 27.17 20.19 -1.40
CA VAL A 554 27.33 18.75 -1.63
C VAL A 554 26.93 18.45 -3.07
N SER A 555 27.84 17.84 -3.84
CA SER A 555 27.57 17.47 -5.23
C SER A 555 27.82 15.98 -5.46
N ALA A 556 26.83 15.30 -6.05
CA ALA A 556 26.90 13.89 -6.41
C ALA A 556 25.87 13.57 -7.51
N ALA A 557 26.10 12.51 -8.29
CA ALA A 557 25.17 12.04 -9.33
C ALA A 557 24.64 13.14 -10.27
N GLY A 558 25.48 14.12 -10.64
CA GLY A 558 25.10 15.25 -11.52
C GLY A 558 24.17 16.29 -10.89
N LEU A 559 24.04 16.28 -9.57
CA LEU A 559 23.22 17.21 -8.78
C LEU A 559 24.05 17.92 -7.71
N THR A 560 23.51 19.04 -7.22
CA THR A 560 24.10 19.83 -6.14
C THR A 560 23.03 20.19 -5.11
N LYS A 561 23.38 20.06 -3.83
CA LYS A 561 22.59 20.49 -2.68
C LYS A 561 23.39 21.49 -1.86
N GLU A 562 22.79 22.64 -1.56
CA GLU A 562 23.38 23.65 -0.68
C GLU A 562 22.72 23.58 0.70
N ILE A 563 23.56 23.65 1.73
CA ILE A 563 23.16 23.68 3.14
C ILE A 563 23.71 24.96 3.75
N SER A 564 22.82 25.81 4.25
CA SER A 564 23.22 27.03 4.94
C SER A 564 23.73 26.70 6.34
N ILE A 565 24.99 27.03 6.64
CA ILE A 565 25.59 26.81 7.95
C ILE A 565 25.75 28.15 8.65
N LYS A 566 25.26 28.23 9.89
CA LYS A 566 25.50 29.34 10.79
C LYS A 566 26.22 28.84 12.03
N LEU A 567 27.26 29.55 12.44
CA LEU A 567 27.91 29.27 13.71
C LEU A 567 27.15 29.97 14.82
N ASP A 568 26.82 29.22 15.86
CA ASP A 568 26.06 29.69 17.01
C ASP A 568 26.76 30.90 17.65
N THR A 569 25.95 31.88 18.04
CA THR A 569 26.38 33.02 18.85
C THR A 569 25.64 32.89 20.16
N GLU A 570 26.39 32.67 21.24
CA GLU A 570 25.81 32.68 22.58
C GLU A 570 25.19 34.05 22.86
N PHE A 571 23.90 34.08 23.20
CA PHE A 571 23.24 35.32 23.61
C PHE A 571 23.80 35.77 24.96
N GLU A 572 24.40 36.96 24.99
CA GLU A 572 25.10 37.48 26.18
C GLU A 572 24.17 37.60 27.39
N ASP A 573 22.89 37.91 27.15
CA ASP A 573 21.85 38.05 28.18
C ASP A 573 21.20 36.71 28.58
N MET A 574 21.64 35.60 28.01
CA MET A 574 21.20 34.25 28.39
C MET A 574 22.23 33.51 29.24
N VAL A 575 23.48 33.96 29.31
CA VAL A 575 24.54 33.30 30.09
C VAL A 575 24.16 33.22 31.58
N GLY A 576 23.96 32.00 32.08
CA GLY A 576 23.55 31.74 33.46
C GLY A 576 22.06 32.00 33.74
N HIS A 577 21.27 32.33 32.72
CA HIS A 577 19.83 32.51 32.84
C HIS A 577 19.12 31.15 32.89
N TRP A 578 18.09 30.99 33.73
CA TRP A 578 17.40 29.70 33.92
C TRP A 578 16.78 29.12 32.64
N ALA A 579 16.50 29.97 31.65
CA ALA A 579 15.93 29.57 30.36
C ALA A 579 16.97 29.30 29.25
N GLU A 580 18.27 29.39 29.57
CA GLU A 580 19.37 29.29 28.61
C GLU A 580 19.29 28.02 27.75
N SER A 581 19.14 26.85 28.38
CA SER A 581 19.08 25.57 27.68
C SER A 581 17.88 25.46 26.73
N TYR A 582 16.69 25.94 27.15
CA TYR A 582 15.49 25.92 26.31
C TYR A 582 15.64 26.85 25.10
N VAL A 583 16.17 28.05 25.31
CA VAL A 583 16.42 29.01 24.24
C VAL A 583 17.46 28.47 23.26
N LYS A 584 18.53 27.87 23.77
CA LYS A 584 19.59 27.26 22.96
C LYS A 584 19.04 26.15 22.06
N ALA A 585 18.23 25.24 22.60
CA ALA A 585 17.60 24.17 21.83
C ALA A 585 16.70 24.73 20.71
N LEU A 586 15.81 25.66 21.05
CA LEU A 586 14.91 26.28 20.07
C LEU A 586 15.65 27.13 19.03
N TYR A 587 16.77 27.74 19.39
CA TYR A 587 17.58 28.54 18.47
C TYR A 587 18.32 27.65 17.47
N LYS A 588 18.89 26.52 17.92
CA LYS A 588 19.50 25.52 17.04
C LYS A 588 18.52 24.98 16.00
N ASP A 589 17.27 24.80 16.39
CA ASP A 589 16.19 24.34 15.49
C ASP A 589 15.59 25.47 14.63
N GLY A 590 16.10 26.71 14.73
CA GLY A 590 15.61 27.86 13.97
C GLY A 590 14.20 28.34 14.38
N ILE A 591 13.67 27.87 15.52
CA ILE A 591 12.34 28.21 16.01
C ILE A 591 12.33 29.62 16.59
N VAL A 592 13.35 29.97 17.38
CA VAL A 592 13.52 31.32 17.95
C VAL A 592 14.69 32.05 17.32
N THR A 593 14.65 33.38 17.41
CA THR A 593 15.74 34.28 17.02
C THR A 593 15.99 35.30 18.13
N GLY A 594 17.19 35.90 18.15
CA GLY A 594 17.50 37.03 19.02
C GLY A 594 16.69 38.28 18.67
N VAL A 595 16.63 39.24 19.60
CA VAL A 595 16.16 40.60 19.34
C VAL A 595 17.25 41.49 18.76
N THR A 596 18.51 41.09 18.94
CA THR A 596 19.70 41.54 18.22
C THR A 596 20.59 40.33 17.94
N ASP A 597 21.73 40.53 17.30
CA ASP A 597 22.69 39.45 17.03
C ASP A 597 23.31 38.84 18.31
N THR A 598 23.27 39.57 19.44
CA THR A 598 23.89 39.14 20.71
C THR A 598 22.92 39.10 21.89
N GLN A 599 21.66 39.52 21.72
CA GLN A 599 20.66 39.52 22.80
C GLN A 599 19.40 38.75 22.42
N PHE A 600 18.92 37.90 23.32
CA PHE A 600 17.64 37.21 23.20
C PHE A 600 16.47 38.02 23.75
N GLY A 601 16.70 38.82 24.80
CA GLY A 601 15.68 39.57 25.55
C GLY A 601 14.72 38.69 26.34
N PRO A 602 15.20 37.85 27.29
CA PRO A 602 14.39 36.84 27.98
C PRO A 602 13.15 37.39 28.71
N ASP A 603 13.26 38.59 29.27
CA ASP A 603 12.20 39.24 30.07
C ASP A 603 11.25 40.12 29.25
N ARG A 604 11.48 40.27 27.93
CA ARG A 604 10.57 41.03 27.09
C ARG A 604 9.22 40.32 26.98
N THR A 605 8.15 41.10 27.00
CA THR A 605 6.79 40.59 26.80
C THR A 605 6.63 40.06 25.37
N MET A 606 5.93 38.94 25.24
CA MET A 606 5.70 38.28 23.95
C MET A 606 4.50 38.89 23.22
N LYS A 607 4.64 39.11 21.91
CA LYS A 607 3.52 39.49 21.04
C LYS A 607 2.77 38.26 20.54
N ARG A 608 1.48 38.43 20.23
CA ARG A 608 0.64 37.36 19.66
C ARG A 608 1.22 36.79 18.36
N CYS A 609 1.69 37.64 17.45
CA CYS A 609 2.26 37.19 16.18
C CYS A 609 3.55 36.38 16.35
N ASP A 610 4.43 36.81 17.26
CA ASP A 610 5.73 36.17 17.47
C ASP A 610 5.56 34.76 18.05
N PHE A 611 4.60 34.56 18.96
CA PHE A 611 4.36 33.23 19.49
C PHE A 611 3.76 32.28 18.45
N VAL A 612 2.80 32.75 17.66
CA VAL A 612 2.24 31.94 16.57
C VAL A 612 3.31 31.58 15.54
N LEU A 613 4.24 32.50 15.24
CA LEU A 613 5.39 32.24 14.39
C LEU A 613 6.32 31.15 14.96
N MET A 614 6.56 31.16 16.27
CA MET A 614 7.33 30.08 16.93
C MET A 614 6.62 28.72 16.81
N LEU A 615 5.30 28.66 17.04
CA LEU A 615 4.51 27.43 16.91
C LEU A 615 4.54 26.90 15.47
N TYR A 616 4.38 27.79 14.49
CA TYR A 616 4.46 27.46 13.08
C TYR A 616 5.81 26.87 12.69
N ARG A 617 6.92 27.48 13.17
CA ARG A 617 8.27 26.95 12.94
C ARG A 617 8.49 25.61 13.63
N ALA A 618 8.00 25.47 14.87
CA ALA A 618 8.08 24.21 15.61
C ALA A 618 7.28 23.08 14.93
N ALA A 619 6.22 23.39 14.20
CA ALA A 619 5.46 22.47 13.37
C ALA A 619 6.12 22.18 12.00
N GLY A 620 7.34 22.66 11.76
CA GLY A 620 8.08 22.44 10.50
C GLY A 620 7.78 23.43 9.39
N SER A 621 7.16 24.57 9.68
CA SER A 621 6.77 25.61 8.71
C SER A 621 5.96 25.06 7.52
N PRO A 622 4.83 24.35 7.75
CA PRO A 622 4.05 23.71 6.70
C PRO A 622 3.48 24.72 5.68
N ALA A 623 3.38 24.32 4.42
CA ALA A 623 2.87 25.18 3.36
C ALA A 623 1.40 25.59 3.62
N VAL A 624 1.06 26.84 3.28
CA VAL A 624 -0.29 27.40 3.42
C VAL A 624 -0.71 28.00 2.08
N SER A 625 -1.90 27.65 1.60
CA SER A 625 -2.41 28.09 0.29
C SER A 625 -3.37 29.27 0.35
N GLU A 626 -3.89 29.62 1.53
CA GLU A 626 -4.91 30.66 1.72
C GLU A 626 -4.48 31.65 2.81
N SER A 627 -4.95 32.90 2.71
CA SER A 627 -4.71 33.90 3.76
C SER A 627 -5.64 33.69 4.96
N SER A 628 -5.31 34.28 6.11
CA SER A 628 -6.13 34.15 7.32
C SER A 628 -7.45 34.93 7.27
N GLY A 629 -7.63 35.84 6.31
CA GLY A 629 -8.79 36.73 6.22
C GLY A 629 -8.88 37.83 7.28
N PHE A 630 -7.88 37.96 8.18
CA PHE A 630 -7.83 39.02 9.18
C PHE A 630 -7.43 40.36 8.56
N THR A 631 -8.20 41.40 8.82
CA THR A 631 -8.00 42.75 8.25
C THR A 631 -6.73 43.45 8.71
N ASP A 632 -6.20 43.04 9.87
CA ASP A 632 -4.98 43.56 10.49
C ASP A 632 -3.76 42.63 10.31
N VAL A 633 -3.86 41.65 9.40
CA VAL A 633 -2.74 40.79 8.98
C VAL A 633 -2.55 40.95 7.47
N PRO A 634 -1.87 42.03 7.03
CA PRO A 634 -1.57 42.23 5.61
C PRO A 634 -0.69 41.11 5.05
N ASP A 635 -0.94 40.77 3.78
CA ASP A 635 -0.07 39.85 3.03
C ASP A 635 1.36 40.41 2.98
N GLY A 636 2.35 39.53 3.17
CA GLY A 636 3.78 39.88 3.14
C GLY A 636 4.39 40.29 4.49
N GLU A 637 3.58 40.47 5.54
CA GLU A 637 4.13 40.58 6.91
C GLU A 637 4.87 39.31 7.33
N TYR A 638 5.92 39.44 8.13
CA TYR A 638 6.79 38.30 8.50
C TYR A 638 6.08 37.18 9.28
N TYR A 639 4.90 37.47 9.82
CA TYR A 639 4.04 36.54 10.55
C TYR A 639 2.79 36.11 9.79
N ALA A 640 2.51 36.68 8.60
CA ALA A 640 1.23 36.47 7.90
C ALA A 640 0.97 34.99 7.61
N THR A 641 1.96 34.26 7.08
CA THR A 641 1.85 32.83 6.80
C THR A 641 1.61 32.00 8.06
N ALA A 642 2.30 32.33 9.16
CA ALA A 642 2.14 31.62 10.43
C ALA A 642 0.73 31.83 11.01
N VAL A 643 0.18 33.04 10.89
CA VAL A 643 -1.18 33.34 11.34
C VAL A 643 -2.23 32.64 10.46
N ALA A 644 -2.01 32.58 9.14
CA ALA A 644 -2.86 31.83 8.23
C ALA A 644 -2.86 30.33 8.53
N TRP A 645 -1.69 29.74 8.77
CA TRP A 645 -1.57 28.36 9.24
C TRP A 645 -2.32 28.13 10.56
N ALA A 646 -2.12 29.03 11.53
CA ALA A 646 -2.76 28.91 12.83
C ALA A 646 -4.30 29.03 12.74
N TYR A 647 -4.80 29.89 11.85
CA TYR A 647 -6.24 30.00 11.59
C TYR A 647 -6.80 28.72 10.94
N ALA A 648 -6.16 28.25 9.87
CA ALA A 648 -6.58 27.05 9.14
C ALA A 648 -6.59 25.78 10.03
N ASN A 649 -5.73 25.72 11.04
CA ASN A 649 -5.63 24.60 11.98
C ASN A 649 -6.40 24.82 13.29
N GLY A 650 -7.20 25.89 13.39
CA GLY A 650 -8.02 26.17 14.57
C GLY A 650 -7.21 26.56 15.83
N ILE A 651 -5.93 26.93 15.66
CA ILE A 651 -5.08 27.41 16.76
C ILE A 651 -5.53 28.79 17.22
N THR A 652 -5.97 29.65 16.29
CA THR A 652 -6.53 30.98 16.58
C THR A 652 -7.83 31.21 15.80
N GLU A 653 -8.77 31.91 16.44
CA GLU A 653 -10.02 32.40 15.81
C GLU A 653 -10.01 33.94 15.67
N GLY A 654 -8.91 34.59 16.05
CA GLY A 654 -8.82 36.05 16.15
C GLY A 654 -9.40 36.59 17.46
N LYS A 655 -9.66 37.91 17.50
CA LYS A 655 -10.26 38.62 18.64
C LYS A 655 -11.71 39.05 18.39
N GLY A 656 -12.30 38.63 17.27
CA GLY A 656 -13.57 39.13 16.76
C GLY A 656 -13.39 40.26 15.73
N GLU A 657 -14.50 40.64 15.09
CA GLU A 657 -14.56 41.73 14.09
C GLU A 657 -13.58 41.59 12.91
N GLY A 658 -13.13 40.36 12.62
CA GLY A 658 -12.16 40.10 11.55
C GLY A 658 -10.73 40.58 11.87
N THR A 659 -10.33 40.61 13.15
CA THR A 659 -8.98 41.02 13.59
C THR A 659 -8.25 39.92 14.37
N PHE A 660 -6.92 39.89 14.30
CA PHE A 660 -6.05 38.97 15.05
C PHE A 660 -5.33 39.65 16.24
N GLY A 661 -5.01 40.93 16.12
CA GLY A 661 -4.20 41.71 17.06
C GLY A 661 -2.73 41.29 17.08
N PRO A 662 -2.00 41.30 15.95
CA PRO A 662 -0.65 40.72 15.89
C PRO A 662 0.34 41.36 16.87
N GLN A 663 0.24 42.69 17.07
CA GLN A 663 1.16 43.45 17.92
C GLN A 663 0.78 43.46 19.40
N ASP A 664 -0.37 42.89 19.77
CA ASP A 664 -0.82 42.90 21.16
C ASP A 664 0.06 41.99 22.02
N THR A 665 0.23 42.40 23.28
CA THR A 665 0.90 41.57 24.28
C THR A 665 0.05 40.35 24.60
N LEU A 666 0.67 39.17 24.55
CA LEU A 666 0.02 37.90 24.84
C LEU A 666 -0.06 37.67 26.35
N THR A 667 -1.27 37.44 26.85
CA THR A 667 -1.48 36.99 28.23
C THR A 667 -1.14 35.51 28.39
N ARG A 668 -0.87 35.08 29.63
CA ARG A 668 -0.52 33.68 29.91
C ARG A 668 -1.60 32.71 29.49
N GLN A 669 -2.87 33.00 29.77
CA GLN A 669 -3.99 32.14 29.38
C GLN A 669 -4.24 32.07 27.86
N GLU A 670 -3.92 33.13 27.10
CA GLU A 670 -3.93 33.07 25.63
C GLU A 670 -2.78 32.21 25.11
N GLY A 671 -1.58 32.35 25.66
CA GLY A 671 -0.41 31.53 25.29
C GLY A 671 -0.62 30.04 25.58
N PHE A 672 -1.22 29.70 26.73
CA PHE A 672 -1.60 28.33 27.06
C PHE A 672 -2.58 27.76 26.03
N THR A 673 -3.60 28.54 25.66
CA THR A 673 -4.59 28.11 24.67
C THR A 673 -3.99 27.90 23.28
N PHE A 674 -3.09 28.78 22.83
CA PHE A 674 -2.39 28.62 21.55
C PHE A 674 -1.49 27.38 21.55
N LEU A 675 -0.68 27.17 22.60
CA LEU A 675 0.18 25.99 22.67
C LEU A 675 -0.64 24.69 22.72
N TYR A 676 -1.67 24.66 23.57
CA TYR A 676 -2.58 23.52 23.68
C TYR A 676 -3.18 23.13 22.33
N ARG A 677 -3.73 24.09 21.58
CA ARG A 677 -4.30 23.84 20.25
C ARG A 677 -3.25 23.40 19.22
N ALA A 678 -2.01 23.85 19.39
CA ALA A 678 -0.91 23.48 18.52
C ALA A 678 -0.31 22.09 18.81
N LEU A 679 -0.53 21.50 20.00
CA LEU A 679 0.08 20.22 20.41
C LEU A 679 -0.08 19.12 19.37
N LYS A 680 -1.29 18.97 18.80
CA LYS A 680 -1.55 17.98 17.74
C LYS A 680 -0.70 18.20 16.49
N GLN A 681 -0.48 19.46 16.12
CA GLN A 681 0.35 19.83 14.98
C GLN A 681 1.85 19.64 15.27
N LEU A 682 2.22 19.61 16.55
CA LEU A 682 3.57 19.30 17.02
C LEU A 682 3.78 17.79 17.22
N GLY A 683 2.79 16.94 16.87
CA GLY A 683 2.88 15.49 17.01
C GLY A 683 2.61 14.96 18.42
N VAL A 684 2.22 15.82 19.36
CA VAL A 684 1.97 15.43 20.75
C VAL A 684 0.57 14.85 20.90
N SER A 685 0.50 13.59 21.35
CA SER A 685 -0.76 12.91 21.67
C SER A 685 -1.12 13.16 23.13
N TYR A 686 -2.35 13.62 23.37
CA TYR A 686 -2.83 13.92 24.72
C TYR A 686 -4.33 13.67 24.84
N THR A 687 -4.81 13.62 26.09
CA THR A 687 -6.23 13.66 26.44
C THR A 687 -6.50 14.90 27.27
N ASP A 688 -7.62 15.58 27.01
CA ASP A 688 -8.04 16.74 27.77
C ASP A 688 -8.12 16.41 29.27
N ALA A 689 -7.49 17.26 30.08
CA ALA A 689 -7.52 17.10 31.51
C ALA A 689 -8.75 17.75 32.14
N ASP A 690 -9.20 17.20 33.27
CA ASP A 690 -10.31 17.77 34.03
C ASP A 690 -9.91 19.14 34.61
N SER A 691 -10.77 20.15 34.39
CA SER A 691 -10.54 21.52 34.87
C SER A 691 -10.43 21.66 36.39
N SER A 692 -10.90 20.68 37.18
CA SER A 692 -10.68 20.60 38.63
C SER A 692 -9.20 20.53 39.03
N LEU A 693 -8.29 20.18 38.11
CA LEU A 693 -6.85 20.31 38.32
C LEU A 693 -6.41 21.75 38.62
N LEU A 694 -7.22 22.75 38.25
CA LEU A 694 -6.95 24.15 38.54
C LEU A 694 -7.22 24.50 40.02
N ASP A 695 -8.05 23.73 40.74
CA ASP A 695 -8.48 24.05 42.11
C ASP A 695 -7.31 24.10 43.12
N LYS A 696 -6.16 23.54 42.76
CA LYS A 696 -4.92 23.63 43.55
C LYS A 696 -4.26 25.01 43.50
N PHE A 697 -4.67 25.89 42.58
CA PHE A 697 -4.11 27.23 42.42
C PHE A 697 -5.00 28.30 43.05
N PRO A 698 -4.44 29.26 43.80
CA PRO A 698 -5.22 30.28 44.52
C PRO A 698 -6.00 31.23 43.61
N ASP A 699 -5.63 31.31 42.32
CA ASP A 699 -6.22 32.20 41.32
C ASP A 699 -6.98 31.45 40.21
N ALA A 700 -7.35 30.18 40.44
CA ALA A 700 -8.10 29.36 39.49
C ALA A 700 -9.38 30.06 38.95
N ALA A 701 -10.07 30.80 39.80
CA ALA A 701 -11.26 31.57 39.44
C ALA A 701 -11.00 32.71 38.44
N SER A 702 -9.74 33.13 38.28
CA SER A 702 -9.34 34.17 37.32
C SER A 702 -9.02 33.61 35.93
N VAL A 703 -8.99 32.27 35.75
CA VAL A 703 -8.81 31.63 34.45
C VAL A 703 -10.14 31.71 33.70
N ALA A 704 -10.13 32.33 32.52
CA ALA A 704 -11.32 32.43 31.69
C ALA A 704 -11.84 31.03 31.30
N ASP A 705 -13.16 30.87 31.16
CA ASP A 705 -13.78 29.55 30.93
C ASP A 705 -13.19 28.82 29.70
N TRP A 706 -12.92 29.55 28.62
CA TRP A 706 -12.31 29.02 27.41
C TRP A 706 -10.85 28.56 27.59
N ALA A 707 -10.15 29.06 28.62
CA ALA A 707 -8.76 28.73 28.92
C ALA A 707 -8.62 27.61 29.97
N LYS A 708 -9.70 27.19 30.63
CA LYS A 708 -9.64 26.22 31.73
C LYS A 708 -9.10 24.86 31.29
N VAL A 709 -9.70 24.26 30.26
CA VAL A 709 -9.26 22.96 29.73
C VAL A 709 -7.84 23.03 29.13
N PRO A 710 -7.50 24.02 28.28
CA PRO A 710 -6.13 24.19 27.81
C PRO A 710 -5.11 24.27 28.93
N THR A 711 -5.39 25.08 29.96
CA THR A 711 -4.47 25.28 31.08
C THR A 711 -4.32 24.01 31.91
N ALA A 712 -5.43 23.36 32.26
CA ALA A 712 -5.43 22.10 33.01
C ALA A 712 -4.66 21.00 32.28
N THR A 713 -4.81 20.91 30.96
CA THR A 713 -4.11 19.92 30.12
C THR A 713 -2.62 20.19 30.06
N LEU A 714 -2.19 21.45 29.89
CA LEU A 714 -0.75 21.76 29.91
C LEU A 714 -0.12 21.53 31.30
N ILE A 715 -0.88 21.66 32.38
CA ILE A 715 -0.44 21.28 33.73
C ILE A 715 -0.31 19.77 33.87
N SER A 716 -1.27 18.99 33.36
CA SER A 716 -1.20 17.52 33.44
C SER A 716 -0.04 16.94 32.62
N LEU A 717 0.32 17.62 31.53
CA LEU A 717 1.48 17.30 30.69
C LEU A 717 2.82 17.78 31.28
N GLY A 718 2.81 18.50 32.40
CA GLY A 718 4.04 19.05 33.01
C GLY A 718 4.67 20.21 32.23
N VAL A 719 3.94 20.79 31.27
CA VAL A 719 4.40 21.95 30.48
C VAL A 719 4.24 23.25 31.30
N VAL A 720 3.26 23.30 32.19
CA VAL A 720 2.96 24.45 33.06
C VAL A 720 2.89 24.02 34.53
N ASP A 721 3.75 24.60 35.36
CA ASP A 721 3.83 24.25 36.80
C ASP A 721 3.09 25.26 37.71
N GLY A 722 2.91 26.51 37.26
CA GLY A 722 2.47 27.63 38.10
C GLY A 722 3.56 28.14 39.06
N SER A 723 3.20 29.02 39.99
CA SER A 723 4.09 29.50 41.07
C SER A 723 3.34 29.60 42.40
N ASP A 724 4.04 29.92 43.49
CA ASP A 724 3.44 30.13 44.83
C ASP A 724 2.32 31.20 44.82
N SER A 725 2.36 32.13 43.87
CA SER A 725 1.33 33.15 43.62
C SER A 725 0.20 32.72 42.68
N GLY A 726 0.16 31.48 42.21
CA GLY A 726 -0.84 30.96 41.27
C GLY A 726 -0.40 30.90 39.80
N LEU A 727 -1.37 30.79 38.89
CA LEU A 727 -1.17 30.67 37.44
C LEU A 727 -0.93 32.02 36.75
N ASN A 728 -1.42 33.10 37.35
CA ASN A 728 -1.43 34.48 36.87
C ASN A 728 -2.00 34.62 35.45
N PRO A 729 -3.23 34.15 35.16
CA PRO A 729 -3.73 33.97 33.80
C PRO A 729 -3.75 35.25 32.95
N GLY A 730 -4.03 36.41 33.57
CA GLY A 730 -4.06 37.71 32.89
C GLY A 730 -2.70 38.41 32.76
N ALA A 731 -1.63 37.90 33.38
CA ALA A 731 -0.31 38.51 33.27
C ALA A 731 0.31 38.27 31.88
N SER A 732 1.20 39.16 31.45
CA SER A 732 1.94 39.00 30.20
C SER A 732 2.94 37.85 30.29
N LEU A 733 3.11 37.13 29.20
CA LEU A 733 4.04 36.00 29.12
C LEU A 733 5.36 36.46 28.49
N THR A 734 6.50 36.11 29.09
CA THR A 734 7.84 36.53 28.61
C THR A 734 8.42 35.59 27.56
N ARG A 735 9.41 36.06 26.78
CA ARG A 735 10.10 35.22 25.79
C ARG A 735 10.76 33.99 26.40
N ALA A 736 11.37 34.10 27.58
CA ALA A 736 11.95 32.98 28.29
C ALA A 736 10.92 31.94 28.75
N GLN A 737 9.76 32.40 29.26
CA GLN A 737 8.66 31.51 29.66
C GLN A 737 8.10 30.75 28.46
N MET A 738 7.97 31.42 27.30
CA MET A 738 7.58 30.74 26.06
C MET A 738 8.56 29.69 25.61
N ALA A 739 9.85 30.03 25.63
CA ALA A 739 10.89 29.10 25.22
C ALA A 739 10.85 27.82 26.06
N LYS A 740 10.73 27.95 27.40
CA LYS A 740 10.55 26.80 28.28
C LYS A 740 9.32 25.98 27.88
N MET A 741 8.15 26.60 27.79
CA MET A 741 6.91 25.88 27.54
C MET A 741 6.91 25.15 26.21
N LEU A 742 7.32 25.83 25.14
CA LEU A 742 7.37 25.23 23.80
C LEU A 742 8.38 24.10 23.75
N GLN A 743 9.58 24.29 24.30
CA GLN A 743 10.59 23.23 24.30
C GLN A 743 10.14 22.02 25.13
N THR A 744 9.55 22.25 26.31
CA THR A 744 9.02 21.17 27.16
C THR A 744 7.94 20.38 26.43
N ALA A 745 7.03 21.07 25.71
CA ALA A 745 5.98 20.41 24.95
C ALA A 745 6.52 19.57 23.77
N ARG A 746 7.63 19.98 23.15
CA ARG A 746 8.28 19.24 22.04
C ARG A 746 9.01 17.99 22.49
N GLU A 747 9.29 17.85 23.78
CA GLU A 747 9.98 16.71 24.37
C GLU A 747 9.02 15.60 24.86
N LEU A 748 7.70 15.82 24.72
CA LEU A 748 6.64 14.84 24.98
C LEU A 748 6.42 13.94 23.77
#